data_AF-I7MF42-F1
#
_entry.id   AF-I7MF42-F1
#
_cell.length_a   1.000
_cell.length_b   1.000
_cell.length_c   1.000
_cell.angle_alpha   90.00
_cell.angle_beta   90.00
_cell.angle_gamma   90.00
#
_symmetry.space_group_name_H-M   'P 1'
#
loop_
_entity.id
_entity.type
_entity.pdbx_description
1 polymer ?
#
loop_
_entity_poly.entity_id
_entity_poly.type
_entity_poly.pdbx_seq_one_letter_code
_entity_poly.pdbx_strand_id
1 'polypeptide(L)'
;MDYQMIMQGAAINEQSLLQFEQLCQTTINHADKDNLKVNEYLMNFLCNWNNWPQIQYFMQNVKNEITLFVIIEQYAKIFMNSTKFENKPMEIIIEQDKVLTGQAQIAQSLMNFFVEFFISRLDKLSNLIQRSFYHSISHLVRQNWFNMDQPAIQIIKPIIDNFFNNDIKLTKVGLKLLDEIVQSIITYSYYTSYLEYRKTMINFQRSTLHKILEVSVKELRKAFIEGYLNSPVNTEAIQLMFRCMSYNFSLSFFEIEVDPEPRDLTIIAFPDKFEFLFADLDFISMLILNMFMTFKNGNSELAMIMLKTVGKIISTRQSVFLSLEVKQKFREIIFEGITTLLNMRYQERMESEYYQEVLELNFRMISNFNVSTLFAHQQLFCDWIKSLIEFQKMLIQTERLQVKDDNILIKNIELWNKITMDLQMYGSYEAQDYITDTNFNNLYINFMSNEPSTLLNYKRRLEDPVNREQTTRLKIEQKDVDQIKRIAIEFFYQIFETTFKSHHVIPKDVSFKSHKSFKKQFIRFFEPYYDLFWWSQGNCIKALSVYFDEILQNYIGSVKNGQPVPEIVSEKLILALNLISNIVLNINQVESNPYLFEESQEELFAIEGQLLSYVWKLIEYSVQFNHPTFDRNLKMVELSYLVFIEQYLSITIDELEIPQDNPKSITCSRRFYRKMIKEFGIDADYNKILHISLVKLFSNTKHFDADILDYSLYLARFFFMRLKKNFSREKFKNFQCLEIVTQFIQQIDFTSLSSATFSKNRTKIYEIVALIWIDDFYDNYLQASENVYKQVKQTLVNGINRESLMKYLRDLIGLNNCIEIAKIFRFYFKHIYGDLAMIFQNMQQFFHDNEVMKVVLDFGNSLTFNKAQRLNHESNSPIGYQIFQLFSTFLSQYSRYLLSKLQVQNRKVLNIEEYSKLIYKIFKILNDFLKGNYVNLSTFPMFGDSSIKDYLHSFLDLTYVVNVDFQQYPKYQESMIENLHVLTDMAIEVLFANLEINYVSKLLEVCLMQTNIFCDLQAKTNEQQFALQLPQVTRLQDVVLNIIKYIVEEIQINCFSTPIIEQNIRNFLMSSNEIIQSLLNMFVDLILTNIKNPRLTNSASKLLFYLYLIDTKYVELLGQHIITKLCQSIVEGQSVQQQYFTIYEGVERKLEANNEEKFVTNFKNILGNIKKQFNN
;
A
#
# COMPACT_ATOMS: atom_id res chain seq x y z
N MET A 1 -46.17 -5.40 23.16
CA MET A 1 -47.27 -4.47 22.87
C MET A 1 -47.51 -4.48 21.37
N ASP A 2 -48.75 -4.57 20.92
CA ASP A 2 -49.07 -4.47 19.48
C ASP A 2 -48.92 -3.01 19.02
N TYR A 3 -47.69 -2.65 18.62
CA TYR A 3 -47.35 -1.30 18.12
C TYR A 3 -48.17 -0.90 16.88
N GLN A 4 -48.74 -1.87 16.15
CA GLN A 4 -49.59 -1.66 14.98
C GLN A 4 -50.95 -1.00 15.29
N MET A 5 -51.49 -1.13 16.51
CA MET A 5 -52.78 -0.51 16.86
C MET A 5 -52.69 1.00 17.17
N ILE A 6 -51.49 1.55 17.36
CA ILE A 6 -51.34 2.90 17.93
C ILE A 6 -51.47 4.00 16.87
N MET A 7 -51.21 3.74 15.58
CA MET A 7 -51.27 4.79 14.54
C MET A 7 -51.73 4.30 13.15
N GLN A 8 -52.71 3.40 13.08
CA GLN A 8 -53.44 3.17 11.82
C GLN A 8 -54.68 4.06 11.79
N GLY A 9 -54.55 5.25 11.17
CA GLY A 9 -55.69 6.10 10.80
C GLY A 9 -56.28 7.01 11.89
N ALA A 10 -55.48 7.47 12.87
CA ALA A 10 -55.96 8.32 13.96
C ALA A 10 -56.00 9.82 13.61
N ALA A 11 -57.06 10.51 14.06
CA ALA A 11 -57.24 11.96 13.93
C ALA A 11 -56.03 12.76 14.47
N ILE A 12 -55.69 13.87 13.82
CA ILE A 12 -54.67 14.83 14.29
C ILE A 12 -55.17 15.47 15.60
N ASN A 13 -54.79 14.89 16.74
CA ASN A 13 -55.25 15.32 18.07
C ASN A 13 -54.16 15.15 19.15
N GLU A 14 -54.36 15.76 20.33
CA GLU A 14 -53.39 15.71 21.44
C GLU A 14 -53.12 14.29 21.99
N GLN A 15 -54.09 13.38 21.91
CA GLN A 15 -53.91 12.00 22.38
C GLN A 15 -52.93 11.21 21.51
N SER A 16 -53.00 11.37 20.18
CA SER A 16 -52.04 10.74 19.25
C SER A 16 -50.60 11.24 19.46
N LEU A 17 -50.45 12.53 19.81
CA LEU A 17 -49.16 13.13 20.13
C LEU A 17 -48.56 12.52 21.41
N LEU A 18 -49.34 12.38 22.48
CA LEU A 18 -48.90 11.77 23.75
C LEU A 18 -48.43 10.32 23.56
N GLN A 19 -49.13 9.54 22.74
CA GLN A 19 -48.75 8.17 22.41
C GLN A 19 -47.45 8.11 21.59
N PHE A 20 -47.27 9.04 20.64
CA PHE A 20 -46.05 9.16 19.86
C PHE A 20 -44.84 9.57 20.74
N GLU A 21 -45.04 10.47 21.70
CA GLU A 21 -44.00 10.87 22.66
C GLU A 21 -43.55 9.69 23.55
N GLN A 22 -44.49 8.87 24.02
CA GLN A 22 -44.16 7.64 24.77
C GLN A 22 -43.34 6.66 23.92
N LEU A 23 -43.70 6.51 22.64
CA LEU A 23 -42.99 5.64 21.71
C LEU A 23 -41.55 6.14 21.47
N CYS A 24 -41.36 7.45 21.28
CA CYS A 24 -40.01 8.03 21.17
C CYS A 24 -39.18 7.84 22.45
N GLN A 25 -39.78 7.95 23.64
CA GLN A 25 -39.06 7.70 24.90
C GLN A 25 -38.59 6.25 25.05
N THR A 26 -39.36 5.27 24.54
CA THR A 26 -38.94 3.85 24.60
C THR A 26 -37.66 3.58 23.83
N THR A 27 -37.40 4.30 22.71
CA THR A 27 -36.18 4.13 21.91
C THR A 27 -34.89 4.50 22.63
N ILE A 28 -34.96 5.37 23.65
CA ILE A 28 -33.78 5.85 24.38
C ILE A 28 -33.51 4.99 25.62
N ASN A 29 -34.53 4.33 26.18
CA ASN A 29 -34.45 3.69 27.49
C ASN A 29 -34.13 2.17 27.46
N HIS A 30 -34.25 1.46 26.32
CA HIS A 30 -34.11 0.00 26.27
C HIS A 30 -32.86 -0.48 25.51
N ALA A 31 -32.07 -1.38 26.09
CA ALA A 31 -30.90 -1.98 25.43
C ALA A 31 -31.31 -3.22 24.59
N ASP A 32 -31.10 -3.10 23.27
CA ASP A 32 -30.71 -4.15 22.31
C ASP A 32 -31.73 -4.98 21.50
N LYS A 33 -32.98 -5.28 21.93
CA LYS A 33 -33.91 -6.07 21.06
C LYS A 33 -35.25 -5.41 20.73
N ASP A 34 -35.93 -4.80 21.70
CA ASP A 34 -37.17 -4.08 21.43
C ASP A 34 -36.91 -2.76 20.68
N ASN A 35 -35.72 -2.18 20.87
CA ASN A 35 -35.27 -0.97 20.19
C ASN A 35 -35.18 -1.10 18.67
N LEU A 36 -34.76 -2.26 18.14
CA LEU A 36 -34.67 -2.46 16.69
C LEU A 36 -36.05 -2.44 16.04
N LYS A 37 -37.03 -3.12 16.66
CA LYS A 37 -38.42 -3.16 16.17
C LYS A 37 -39.11 -1.80 16.26
N VAL A 38 -38.90 -1.06 17.35
CA VAL A 38 -39.46 0.29 17.49
C VAL A 38 -38.79 1.26 16.50
N ASN A 39 -37.48 1.12 16.26
CA ASN A 39 -36.79 1.90 15.24
C ASN A 39 -37.27 1.58 13.82
N GLU A 40 -37.42 0.31 13.45
CA GLU A 40 -38.01 -0.10 12.16
C GLU A 40 -39.42 0.47 11.98
N TYR A 41 -40.24 0.41 13.04
CA TYR A 41 -41.59 0.97 13.01
C TYR A 41 -41.58 2.50 12.82
N LEU A 42 -40.74 3.23 13.57
CA LEU A 42 -40.58 4.68 13.41
C LEU A 42 -40.08 5.04 12.01
N MET A 43 -39.11 4.30 11.47
CA MET A 43 -38.60 4.52 10.13
C MET A 43 -39.70 4.32 9.08
N ASN A 44 -40.48 3.25 9.17
CA ASN A 44 -41.61 3.00 8.26
C ASN A 44 -42.70 4.07 8.39
N PHE A 45 -43.00 4.53 9.63
CA PHE A 45 -43.96 5.59 9.87
C PHE A 45 -43.53 6.92 9.24
N LEU A 46 -42.24 7.29 9.37
CA LEU A 46 -41.67 8.51 8.82
C LEU A 46 -41.46 8.44 7.30
N CYS A 47 -41.22 7.26 6.73
CA CYS A 47 -41.04 7.06 5.28
C CYS A 47 -42.37 7.06 4.50
N ASN A 48 -43.53 6.98 5.17
CA ASN A 48 -44.83 7.01 4.51
C ASN A 48 -45.35 8.45 4.38
N TRP A 49 -45.40 8.95 3.15
CA TRP A 49 -45.77 10.34 2.87
C TRP A 49 -47.19 10.72 3.30
N ASN A 50 -48.12 9.77 3.36
CA ASN A 50 -49.48 10.02 3.86
C ASN A 50 -49.50 10.47 5.34
N ASN A 51 -48.46 10.12 6.11
CA ASN A 51 -48.32 10.52 7.51
C ASN A 51 -47.72 11.93 7.66
N TRP A 52 -47.24 12.55 6.58
CA TRP A 52 -46.54 13.85 6.64
C TRP A 52 -47.34 14.97 7.33
N PRO A 53 -48.66 15.17 7.09
CA PRO A 53 -49.44 16.19 7.80
C PRO A 53 -49.47 15.96 9.33
N GLN A 54 -49.52 14.68 9.74
CA GLN A 54 -49.51 14.30 11.15
C GLN A 54 -48.12 14.55 11.78
N ILE A 55 -47.04 14.26 11.04
CA ILE A 55 -45.67 14.52 11.48
C ILE A 55 -45.40 16.03 11.61
N GLN A 56 -45.89 16.84 10.68
CA GLN A 56 -45.81 18.31 10.77
C GLN A 56 -46.50 18.83 12.04
N TYR A 57 -47.71 18.34 12.31
CA TYR A 57 -48.44 18.68 13.53
C TYR A 57 -47.69 18.26 14.79
N PHE A 58 -47.07 17.08 14.81
CA PHE A 58 -46.24 16.63 15.94
C PHE A 58 -45.06 17.56 16.14
N MET A 59 -44.23 17.81 15.12
CA MET A 59 -43.07 18.68 15.25
C MET A 59 -43.44 20.10 15.72
N GLN A 60 -44.56 20.64 15.25
CA GLN A 60 -45.03 21.97 15.64
C GLN A 60 -45.60 22.07 17.07
N ASN A 61 -46.08 20.97 17.66
CA ASN A 61 -46.77 20.97 18.97
C ASN A 61 -46.04 20.21 20.08
N VAL A 62 -45.02 19.40 19.74
CA VAL A 62 -44.16 18.72 20.72
C VAL A 62 -43.49 19.75 21.63
N LYS A 63 -43.61 19.51 22.95
CA LYS A 63 -42.91 20.25 24.01
C LYS A 63 -41.65 19.52 24.50
N ASN A 64 -41.57 18.21 24.31
CA ASN A 64 -40.42 17.41 24.72
C ASN A 64 -39.29 17.47 23.69
N GLU A 65 -38.14 18.05 24.06
CA GLU A 65 -36.93 18.12 23.23
C GLU A 65 -36.42 16.75 22.78
N ILE A 66 -36.61 15.72 23.61
CA ILE A 66 -36.17 14.35 23.30
C ILE A 66 -36.92 13.78 22.11
N THR A 67 -38.24 14.01 22.03
CA THR A 67 -39.06 13.56 20.91
C THR A 67 -38.64 14.25 19.62
N LEU A 68 -38.35 15.55 19.67
CA LEU A 68 -37.82 16.29 18.50
C LEU A 68 -36.47 15.76 18.05
N PHE A 69 -35.56 15.47 18.99
CA PHE A 69 -34.28 14.84 18.70
C PHE A 69 -34.45 13.50 17.98
N VAL A 70 -35.31 12.61 18.51
CA VAL A 70 -35.57 11.29 17.91
C VAL A 70 -36.11 11.44 16.48
N ILE A 71 -37.10 12.31 16.24
CA ILE A 71 -37.65 12.51 14.89
C ILE A 71 -36.55 12.97 13.91
N ILE A 72 -35.78 14.00 14.28
CA ILE A 72 -34.75 14.57 13.40
C ILE A 72 -33.63 13.57 13.12
N GLU A 73 -33.22 12.80 14.13
CA GLU A 73 -32.17 11.78 14.02
C GLU A 73 -32.63 10.59 13.17
N GLN A 74 -33.89 10.16 13.27
CA GLN A 74 -34.44 9.15 12.38
C GLN A 74 -34.49 9.65 10.94
N TYR A 75 -34.89 10.90 10.70
CA TYR A 75 -34.79 11.49 9.37
C TYR A 75 -33.35 11.53 8.84
N ALA A 76 -32.38 11.88 9.69
CA ALA A 76 -30.96 11.84 9.29
C ALA A 76 -30.54 10.42 8.84
N LYS A 77 -30.99 9.38 9.54
CA LYS A 77 -30.75 7.97 9.16
C LYS A 77 -31.45 7.58 7.87
N ILE A 78 -32.71 8.00 7.67
CA ILE A 78 -33.48 7.81 6.43
C ILE A 78 -32.67 8.35 5.25
N PHE A 79 -32.20 9.60 5.36
CA PHE A 79 -31.46 10.24 4.28
C PHE A 79 -30.07 9.64 4.07
N MET A 80 -29.37 9.27 5.14
CA MET A 80 -28.04 8.65 5.06
C MET A 80 -28.08 7.26 4.40
N ASN A 81 -29.12 6.46 4.69
CA ASN A 81 -29.31 5.11 4.14
C ASN A 81 -29.96 5.13 2.75
N SER A 82 -30.25 6.30 2.18
CA SER A 82 -30.92 6.47 0.90
C SER A 82 -32.31 5.80 0.80
N THR A 83 -33.06 5.70 1.90
CA THR A 83 -34.34 4.99 1.91
C THR A 83 -35.39 5.69 1.04
N LYS A 84 -36.20 4.91 0.31
CA LYS A 84 -37.27 5.43 -0.57
C LYS A 84 -38.52 5.71 0.27
N PHE A 85 -39.16 6.87 0.05
CA PHE A 85 -40.47 7.19 0.64
C PHE A 85 -41.60 6.41 -0.06
N GLU A 86 -42.56 5.93 0.71
CA GLU A 86 -43.80 5.28 0.24
C GLU A 86 -44.90 6.33 -0.01
N ASN A 87 -45.85 6.00 -0.90
CA ASN A 87 -46.99 6.86 -1.25
C ASN A 87 -46.58 8.25 -1.76
N LYS A 88 -45.56 8.30 -2.63
CA LYS A 88 -45.03 9.54 -3.19
C LYS A 88 -46.12 10.35 -3.91
N PRO A 89 -46.05 11.70 -3.87
CA PRO A 89 -46.93 12.53 -4.68
C PRO A 89 -46.74 12.23 -6.18
N MET A 90 -47.80 12.43 -6.97
CA MET A 90 -47.74 12.20 -8.42
C MET A 90 -46.70 13.12 -9.08
N GLU A 91 -46.02 12.58 -10.09
CA GLU A 91 -45.05 13.35 -10.88
C GLU A 91 -45.75 14.51 -11.58
N ILE A 92 -45.18 15.70 -11.47
CA ILE A 92 -45.70 16.91 -12.10
C ILE A 92 -44.81 17.22 -13.29
N ILE A 93 -45.41 17.30 -14.48
CA ILE A 93 -44.76 17.79 -15.68
C ILE A 93 -44.70 19.31 -15.57
N ILE A 94 -43.50 19.87 -15.52
CA ILE A 94 -43.28 21.31 -15.65
C ILE A 94 -42.93 21.60 -17.12
N GLU A 95 -43.34 22.77 -17.62
CA GLU A 95 -43.13 23.22 -19.00
C GLU A 95 -41.72 22.91 -19.55
N GLN A 96 -41.66 22.47 -20.81
CA GLN A 96 -40.46 22.07 -21.57
C GLN A 96 -39.79 20.75 -21.12
N ASP A 97 -40.50 19.62 -21.26
CA ASP A 97 -39.96 18.24 -21.10
C ASP A 97 -39.28 17.91 -19.77
N LYS A 98 -39.56 18.66 -18.69
CA LYS A 98 -38.99 18.43 -17.35
C LYS A 98 -40.00 17.78 -16.43
N VAL A 99 -39.68 16.58 -15.96
CA VAL A 99 -40.49 15.81 -15.00
C VAL A 99 -39.87 15.96 -13.62
N LEU A 100 -40.57 16.63 -12.70
CA LEU A 100 -40.22 16.58 -11.28
C LEU A 100 -40.69 15.24 -10.70
N THR A 101 -39.74 14.36 -10.42
CA THR A 101 -40.01 13.08 -9.75
C THR A 101 -40.72 13.32 -8.41
N GLY A 102 -41.60 12.40 -7.99
CA GLY A 102 -42.26 12.50 -6.69
C GLY A 102 -41.28 12.57 -5.51
N GLN A 103 -40.05 12.05 -5.68
CA GLN A 103 -38.96 12.18 -4.70
C GLN A 103 -38.40 13.60 -4.57
N ALA A 104 -38.27 14.32 -5.69
CA ALA A 104 -37.82 15.71 -5.68
C ALA A 104 -38.80 16.62 -4.93
N GLN A 105 -40.10 16.43 -5.15
CA GLN A 105 -41.16 17.18 -4.47
C GLN A 105 -41.16 16.94 -2.95
N ILE A 106 -40.96 15.69 -2.53
CA ILE A 106 -40.80 15.33 -1.11
C ILE A 106 -39.59 16.05 -0.53
N ALA A 107 -38.42 15.93 -1.17
CA ALA A 107 -37.20 16.55 -0.68
C ALA A 107 -37.34 18.07 -0.53
N GLN A 108 -37.96 18.74 -1.52
CA GLN A 108 -38.23 20.18 -1.45
C GLN A 108 -39.17 20.57 -0.31
N SER A 109 -40.25 19.79 -0.12
CA SER A 109 -41.25 20.03 0.93
C SER A 109 -40.66 19.83 2.33
N LEU A 110 -39.87 18.77 2.51
CA LEU A 110 -39.13 18.49 3.73
C LEU A 110 -38.11 19.59 4.03
N MET A 111 -37.34 20.01 3.02
CA MET A 111 -36.35 21.10 3.15
C MET A 111 -37.00 22.40 3.60
N ASN A 112 -38.06 22.84 2.92
CA ASN A 112 -38.75 24.10 3.26
C ASN A 112 -39.30 24.06 4.68
N PHE A 113 -40.01 22.98 5.04
CA PHE A 113 -40.57 22.82 6.37
C PHE A 113 -39.48 22.80 7.45
N PHE A 114 -38.42 22.00 7.27
CA PHE A 114 -37.35 21.93 8.26
C PHE A 114 -36.69 23.29 8.46
N VAL A 115 -36.33 24.00 7.38
CA VAL A 115 -35.69 25.32 7.47
C VAL A 115 -36.59 26.33 8.18
N GLU A 116 -37.86 26.43 7.78
CA GLU A 116 -38.83 27.34 8.43
C GLU A 116 -39.06 26.98 9.90
N PHE A 117 -39.24 25.70 10.20
CA PHE A 117 -39.42 25.20 11.55
C PHE A 117 -38.23 25.55 12.44
N PHE A 118 -37.02 25.31 11.94
CA PHE A 118 -35.80 25.56 12.69
C PHE A 118 -35.56 27.03 12.95
N ILE A 119 -35.80 27.91 11.97
CA ILE A 119 -35.74 29.36 12.14
C ILE A 119 -36.76 29.82 13.20
N SER A 120 -37.99 29.31 13.14
CA SER A 120 -39.06 29.71 14.07
C SER A 120 -38.81 29.32 15.54
N ARG A 121 -37.96 28.30 15.78
CA ARG A 121 -37.67 27.76 17.12
C ARG A 121 -36.21 27.88 17.54
N LEU A 122 -35.36 28.60 16.80
CA LEU A 122 -33.92 28.62 17.02
C LEU A 122 -33.50 28.89 18.47
N ASP A 123 -34.11 29.90 19.11
CA ASP A 123 -33.79 30.29 20.50
C ASP A 123 -34.25 29.26 21.56
N LYS A 124 -35.08 28.29 21.19
CA LYS A 124 -35.64 27.26 22.08
C LYS A 124 -34.98 25.88 21.91
N LEU A 125 -34.06 25.71 20.97
CA LEU A 125 -33.43 24.42 20.66
C LEU A 125 -32.05 24.29 21.30
N SER A 126 -31.79 23.17 21.97
CA SER A 126 -30.46 22.83 22.48
C SER A 126 -29.44 22.59 21.37
N ASN A 127 -28.15 22.83 21.65
CA ASN A 127 -27.05 22.66 20.68
C ASN A 127 -27.00 21.26 20.05
N LEU A 128 -27.41 20.24 20.80
CA LEU A 128 -27.44 18.85 20.35
C LEU A 128 -28.49 18.66 19.25
N ILE A 129 -29.70 19.22 19.43
CA ILE A 129 -30.75 19.18 18.40
C ILE A 129 -30.35 20.02 17.18
N GLN A 130 -29.72 21.17 17.39
CA GLN A 130 -29.19 21.98 16.29
C GLN A 130 -28.19 21.20 15.43
N ARG A 131 -27.30 20.41 16.05
CA ARG A 131 -26.34 19.56 15.31
C ARG A 131 -27.03 18.44 14.53
N SER A 132 -27.98 17.72 15.14
CA SER A 132 -28.77 16.70 14.43
C SER A 132 -29.55 17.29 13.27
N PHE A 133 -30.02 18.53 13.41
CA PHE A 133 -30.71 19.25 12.36
C PHE A 133 -29.80 19.55 11.16
N TYR A 134 -28.58 20.07 11.41
CA TYR A 134 -27.59 20.30 10.35
C TYR A 134 -27.27 18.99 9.62
N HIS A 135 -27.06 17.92 10.39
CA HIS A 135 -26.75 16.60 9.86
C HIS A 135 -27.88 16.07 8.97
N SER A 136 -29.13 16.15 9.45
CA SER A 136 -30.33 15.71 8.72
C SER A 136 -30.49 16.46 7.39
N ILE A 137 -30.42 17.79 7.40
CA ILE A 137 -30.48 18.59 6.18
C ILE A 137 -29.32 18.24 5.24
N SER A 138 -28.10 18.16 5.75
CA SER A 138 -26.91 17.89 4.91
C SER A 138 -27.03 16.56 4.14
N HIS A 139 -27.62 15.53 4.77
CA HIS A 139 -27.86 14.24 4.13
C HIS A 139 -29.03 14.28 3.15
N LEU A 140 -30.10 15.01 3.49
CA LEU A 140 -31.23 15.23 2.59
C LEU A 140 -30.78 15.88 1.28
N VAL A 141 -29.92 16.91 1.38
CA VAL A 141 -29.32 17.60 0.23
C VAL A 141 -28.44 16.66 -0.58
N ARG A 142 -27.56 15.90 0.08
CA ARG A 142 -26.65 14.96 -0.58
C ARG A 142 -27.39 13.85 -1.35
N GLN A 143 -28.39 13.23 -0.73
CA GLN A 143 -29.17 12.14 -1.32
C GLN A 143 -29.93 12.58 -2.56
N ASN A 144 -30.50 13.79 -2.53
CA ASN A 144 -31.40 14.27 -3.57
C ASN A 144 -30.77 15.25 -4.55
N TRP A 145 -29.44 15.44 -4.49
CA TRP A 145 -28.74 16.43 -5.32
C TRP A 145 -29.01 16.26 -6.82
N PHE A 146 -29.12 15.03 -7.32
CA PHE A 146 -29.43 14.74 -8.73
C PHE A 146 -30.91 14.53 -9.04
N ASN A 147 -31.74 14.26 -8.04
CA ASN A 147 -33.17 14.05 -8.26
C ASN A 147 -33.91 15.38 -8.46
N MET A 148 -33.26 16.50 -8.12
CA MET A 148 -33.81 17.85 -8.19
C MET A 148 -33.37 18.57 -9.47
N ASP A 149 -34.30 19.27 -10.11
CA ASP A 149 -33.98 20.17 -11.21
C ASP A 149 -33.28 21.43 -10.68
N GLN A 150 -32.02 21.66 -11.07
CA GLN A 150 -31.24 22.81 -10.60
C GLN A 150 -31.15 22.92 -9.06
N PRO A 151 -30.53 21.95 -8.37
CA PRO A 151 -30.46 21.88 -6.90
C PRO A 151 -29.86 23.15 -6.26
N ALA A 152 -28.95 23.83 -6.95
CA ALA A 152 -28.36 25.09 -6.52
C ALA A 152 -29.38 26.22 -6.30
N ILE A 153 -30.46 26.25 -7.09
CA ILE A 153 -31.52 27.28 -7.00
C ILE A 153 -32.61 26.83 -6.02
N GLN A 154 -32.95 25.54 -6.02
CA GLN A 154 -34.08 25.04 -5.23
C GLN A 154 -33.75 24.81 -3.75
N ILE A 155 -32.47 24.58 -3.40
CA ILE A 155 -32.07 24.19 -2.04
C ILE A 155 -31.18 25.28 -1.42
N ILE A 156 -30.10 25.63 -2.10
CA ILE A 156 -29.05 26.46 -1.50
C ILE A 156 -29.45 27.94 -1.47
N LYS A 157 -30.12 28.43 -2.51
CA LYS A 157 -30.60 29.82 -2.55
C LYS A 157 -31.59 30.13 -1.40
N PRO A 158 -32.63 29.33 -1.11
CA PRO A 158 -33.48 29.54 0.06
C PRO A 158 -32.73 29.56 1.40
N ILE A 159 -31.72 28.69 1.57
CA ILE A 159 -30.88 28.71 2.78
C ILE A 159 -30.14 30.04 2.89
N ILE A 160 -29.54 30.51 1.79
CA ILE A 160 -28.82 31.79 1.78
C ILE A 160 -29.78 32.96 2.07
N ASP A 161 -30.92 33.01 1.38
CA ASP A 161 -31.91 34.08 1.50
C ASP A 161 -32.53 34.16 2.90
N ASN A 162 -32.66 33.02 3.60
CA ASN A 162 -33.28 32.97 4.93
C ASN A 162 -32.30 33.22 6.09
N PHE A 163 -31.08 32.67 6.03
CA PHE A 163 -30.14 32.73 7.17
C PHE A 163 -29.22 33.96 7.17
N PHE A 164 -29.02 34.63 6.02
CA PHE A 164 -28.02 35.69 5.88
C PHE A 164 -28.65 37.09 5.74
N ASN A 165 -29.44 37.48 6.75
CA ASN A 165 -30.19 38.75 6.82
C ASN A 165 -29.68 39.72 7.90
N ASN A 166 -28.36 39.83 8.07
CA ASN A 166 -27.68 40.69 9.06
C ASN A 166 -27.94 40.37 10.56
N ASP A 167 -28.65 39.28 10.88
CA ASP A 167 -28.72 38.76 12.24
C ASP A 167 -27.50 37.84 12.52
N ILE A 168 -26.71 38.18 13.54
CA ILE A 168 -25.49 37.47 13.94
C ILE A 168 -25.78 36.00 14.28
N LYS A 169 -26.88 35.71 14.98
CA LYS A 169 -27.23 34.34 15.39
C LYS A 169 -27.63 33.49 14.18
N LEU A 170 -28.51 34.02 13.33
CA LEU A 170 -28.94 33.32 12.11
C LEU A 170 -27.76 33.10 11.15
N THR A 171 -26.90 34.11 10.99
CA THR A 171 -25.70 34.03 10.14
C THR A 171 -24.75 32.95 10.63
N LYS A 172 -24.46 32.90 11.94
CA LYS A 172 -23.62 31.85 12.53
C LYS A 172 -24.14 30.46 12.21
N VAL A 173 -25.45 30.27 12.34
CA VAL A 173 -26.09 28.98 12.14
C VAL A 173 -26.17 28.61 10.65
N GLY A 174 -26.43 29.59 9.78
CA GLY A 174 -26.36 29.41 8.33
C GLY A 174 -24.97 28.96 7.88
N LEU A 175 -23.90 29.54 8.43
CA LEU A 175 -22.52 29.13 8.14
C LEU A 175 -22.25 27.68 8.56
N LYS A 176 -22.69 27.27 9.76
CA LYS A 176 -22.56 25.87 10.23
C LYS A 176 -23.31 24.89 9.34
N LEU A 177 -24.53 25.24 8.94
CA LEU A 177 -25.35 24.41 8.07
C LEU A 177 -24.67 24.23 6.71
N LEU A 178 -24.12 25.29 6.13
CA LEU A 178 -23.37 25.22 4.88
C LEU A 178 -22.07 24.40 5.03
N ASP A 179 -21.34 24.50 6.15
CA ASP A 179 -20.14 23.67 6.39
C ASP A 179 -20.50 22.19 6.45
N GLU A 180 -21.58 21.83 7.17
CA GLU A 180 -22.05 20.45 7.28
C GLU A 180 -22.53 19.90 5.92
N ILE A 181 -23.19 20.73 5.08
CA ILE A 181 -23.57 20.35 3.71
C ILE A 181 -22.33 20.05 2.86
N VAL A 182 -21.31 20.91 2.89
CA VAL A 182 -20.08 20.68 2.12
C VAL A 182 -19.37 19.43 2.64
N GLN A 183 -19.29 19.25 3.95
CA GLN A 183 -18.67 18.09 4.58
C GLN A 183 -19.40 16.77 4.25
N SER A 184 -20.74 16.76 4.24
CA SER A 184 -21.51 15.56 3.91
C SER A 184 -21.25 15.10 2.47
N ILE A 185 -21.11 16.06 1.54
CA ILE A 185 -20.84 15.82 0.12
C ILE A 185 -19.40 15.34 -0.13
N ILE A 186 -18.42 15.86 0.62
CA ILE A 186 -17.01 15.40 0.56
C ILE A 186 -16.84 14.00 1.18
N THR A 187 -17.76 13.57 2.04
CA THR A 187 -17.63 12.28 2.73
C THR A 187 -18.28 11.16 1.93
N TYR A 188 -17.48 10.21 1.45
CA TYR A 188 -17.99 9.01 0.78
C TYR A 188 -18.87 8.18 1.74
N SER A 189 -20.06 7.78 1.25
CA SER A 189 -20.98 6.89 1.95
C SER A 189 -21.06 5.55 1.24
N TYR A 190 -20.89 4.45 1.98
CA TYR A 190 -20.98 3.08 1.43
C TYR A 190 -22.36 2.74 0.84
N TYR A 191 -23.40 3.50 1.19
CA TYR A 191 -24.77 3.32 0.69
C TYR A 191 -24.97 3.89 -0.73
N THR A 192 -24.06 4.74 -1.21
CA THR A 192 -24.09 5.31 -2.57
C THR A 192 -23.00 4.70 -3.42
N SER A 193 -23.26 4.45 -4.71
CA SER A 193 -22.20 3.95 -5.58
C SER A 193 -21.06 4.97 -5.70
N TYR A 194 -19.81 4.53 -5.75
CA TYR A 194 -18.66 5.44 -5.87
C TYR A 194 -18.76 6.36 -7.09
N LEU A 195 -19.34 5.85 -8.20
CA LEU A 195 -19.62 6.64 -9.40
C LEU A 195 -20.65 7.74 -9.15
N GLU A 196 -21.72 7.46 -8.42
CA GLU A 196 -22.75 8.42 -8.06
C GLU A 196 -22.21 9.47 -7.09
N TYR A 197 -21.44 9.06 -6.09
CA TYR A 197 -20.70 9.96 -5.21
C TYR A 197 -19.79 10.93 -5.99
N ARG A 198 -18.95 10.43 -6.90
CA ARG A 198 -18.09 11.30 -7.74
C ARG A 198 -18.90 12.22 -8.64
N LYS A 199 -20.01 11.72 -9.22
CA LYS A 199 -20.93 12.57 -10.00
C LYS A 199 -21.47 13.70 -9.12
N THR A 200 -21.88 13.41 -7.88
CA THR A 200 -22.46 14.40 -6.98
C THR A 200 -21.42 15.44 -6.61
N MET A 201 -20.19 15.00 -6.32
CA MET A 201 -19.09 15.92 -6.06
C MET A 201 -18.80 16.84 -7.24
N ILE A 202 -18.62 16.28 -8.44
CA ILE A 202 -18.30 17.05 -9.65
C ILE A 202 -19.43 18.04 -10.00
N ASN A 203 -20.69 17.62 -9.88
CA ASN A 203 -21.82 18.50 -10.15
C ASN A 203 -21.89 19.64 -9.11
N PHE A 204 -21.81 19.32 -7.82
CA PHE A 204 -21.83 20.28 -6.72
C PHE A 204 -20.71 21.33 -6.83
N GLN A 205 -19.49 20.88 -7.16
CA GLN A 205 -18.34 21.73 -7.45
C GLN A 205 -18.62 22.73 -8.58
N ARG A 206 -19.22 22.27 -9.69
CA ARG A 206 -19.50 23.10 -10.88
C ARG A 206 -20.66 24.08 -10.67
N SER A 207 -21.68 23.70 -9.91
CA SER A 207 -22.93 24.47 -9.80
C SER A 207 -23.02 25.37 -8.57
N THR A 208 -22.43 24.98 -7.45
CA THR A 208 -22.83 25.51 -6.12
C THR A 208 -21.67 25.92 -5.24
N LEU A 209 -20.57 25.17 -5.23
CA LEU A 209 -19.48 25.36 -4.26
C LEU A 209 -18.94 26.80 -4.22
N HIS A 210 -18.78 27.44 -5.39
CA HIS A 210 -18.37 28.85 -5.50
C HIS A 210 -19.34 29.83 -4.81
N LYS A 211 -20.66 29.60 -4.88
CA LYS A 211 -21.67 30.45 -4.23
C LYS A 211 -21.60 30.36 -2.71
N ILE A 212 -21.32 29.17 -2.18
CA ILE A 212 -21.11 28.97 -0.74
C ILE A 212 -19.85 29.69 -0.28
N LEU A 213 -18.78 29.62 -1.07
CA LEU A 213 -17.55 30.35 -0.82
C LEU A 213 -17.76 31.88 -0.84
N GLU A 214 -18.53 32.41 -1.80
CA GLU A 214 -18.88 33.85 -1.84
C GLU A 214 -19.56 34.35 -0.57
N VAL A 215 -20.47 33.54 0.00
CA VAL A 215 -21.14 33.86 1.27
C VAL A 215 -20.12 33.95 2.42
N SER A 216 -19.24 32.96 2.53
CA SER A 216 -18.18 32.96 3.54
C SER A 216 -17.26 34.17 3.40
N VAL A 217 -16.80 34.48 2.18
CA VAL A 217 -15.92 35.63 1.89
C VAL A 217 -16.61 36.97 2.23
N LYS A 218 -17.90 37.10 1.91
CA LYS A 218 -18.68 38.31 2.22
C LYS A 218 -18.79 38.54 3.73
N GLU A 219 -19.09 37.50 4.50
CA GLU A 219 -19.22 37.62 5.97
C GLU A 219 -17.85 37.83 6.64
N LEU A 220 -16.78 37.19 6.15
CA LEU A 220 -15.41 37.45 6.59
C LEU A 220 -15.00 38.89 6.35
N ARG A 221 -15.28 39.43 5.15
CA ARG A 221 -14.97 40.83 4.81
C ARG A 221 -15.67 41.80 5.77
N LYS A 222 -16.96 41.60 6.04
CA LYS A 222 -17.68 42.42 7.02
C LYS A 222 -17.01 42.38 8.40
N ALA A 223 -16.71 41.18 8.89
CA ALA A 223 -16.06 40.99 10.19
C ALA A 223 -14.66 41.64 10.25
N PHE A 224 -13.88 41.57 9.18
CA PHE A 224 -12.55 42.18 9.08
C PHE A 224 -12.60 43.71 9.08
N ILE A 225 -13.57 44.31 8.39
CA ILE A 225 -13.76 45.77 8.37
C ILE A 225 -14.23 46.28 9.74
N GLU A 226 -15.12 45.55 10.41
CA GLU A 226 -15.67 45.94 11.70
C GLU A 226 -14.73 45.64 12.90
N GLY A 227 -13.62 44.93 12.67
CA GLY A 227 -12.61 44.61 13.69
C GLY A 227 -13.01 43.48 14.64
N TYR A 228 -14.07 42.71 14.34
CA TYR A 228 -14.57 41.62 15.18
C TYR A 228 -13.83 40.29 14.96
N LEU A 229 -12.51 40.30 15.19
CA LEU A 229 -11.61 39.17 14.97
C LEU A 229 -12.05 37.88 15.69
N ASN A 230 -12.57 37.97 16.91
CA ASN A 230 -12.98 36.82 17.72
C ASN A 230 -14.50 36.59 17.74
N SER A 231 -15.25 37.13 16.78
CA SER A 231 -16.69 36.84 16.71
C SER A 231 -16.93 35.36 16.36
N PRO A 232 -17.99 34.74 16.93
CA PRO A 232 -18.35 33.37 16.59
C PRO A 232 -18.88 33.23 15.15
N VAL A 233 -19.09 34.33 14.44
CA VAL A 233 -19.41 34.32 13.00
C VAL A 233 -18.12 34.19 12.19
N ASN A 234 -17.06 34.92 12.56
CA ASN A 234 -15.77 34.86 11.89
C ASN A 234 -15.16 33.44 11.96
N THR A 235 -15.23 32.78 13.12
CA THR A 235 -14.74 31.41 13.31
C THR A 235 -15.43 30.41 12.38
N GLU A 236 -16.74 30.50 12.23
CA GLU A 236 -17.51 29.59 11.37
C GLU A 236 -17.34 29.94 9.89
N ALA A 237 -17.19 31.24 9.58
CA ALA A 237 -16.98 31.69 8.21
C ALA A 237 -15.62 31.25 7.67
N ILE A 238 -14.54 31.35 8.46
CA ILE A 238 -13.22 30.87 8.03
C ILE A 238 -13.17 29.34 7.95
N GLN A 239 -13.87 28.63 8.85
CA GLN A 239 -13.98 27.18 8.79
C GLN A 239 -14.66 26.73 7.49
N LEU A 240 -15.77 27.38 7.12
CA LEU A 240 -16.47 27.14 5.86
C LEU A 240 -15.59 27.47 4.64
N MET A 241 -14.83 28.58 4.70
CA MET A 241 -13.89 28.95 3.65
C MET A 241 -12.84 27.86 3.45
N PHE A 242 -12.21 27.42 4.55
CA PHE A 242 -11.21 26.37 4.55
C PHE A 242 -11.76 25.06 3.98
N ARG A 243 -12.99 24.69 4.36
CA ARG A 243 -13.69 23.50 3.85
C ARG A 243 -13.88 23.57 2.35
N CYS A 244 -14.37 24.70 1.84
CA CYS A 244 -14.60 24.90 0.40
C CYS A 244 -13.29 24.87 -0.38
N MET A 245 -12.22 25.45 0.17
CA MET A 245 -10.89 25.49 -0.44
C MET A 245 -10.14 24.14 -0.35
N SER A 246 -10.55 23.27 0.56
CA SER A 246 -10.00 21.91 0.74
C SER A 246 -10.77 20.84 -0.04
N TYR A 247 -11.72 21.24 -0.89
CA TYR A 247 -12.43 20.33 -1.78
C TYR A 247 -11.46 19.60 -2.73
N ASN A 248 -11.78 18.38 -3.13
CA ASN A 248 -10.95 17.66 -4.10
C ASN A 248 -11.23 18.15 -5.53
N PHE A 249 -10.36 19.03 -6.04
CA PHE A 249 -10.48 19.62 -7.37
C PHE A 249 -9.86 18.77 -8.49
N SER A 250 -9.11 17.69 -8.18
CA SER A 250 -8.45 16.82 -9.16
C SER A 250 -9.29 15.60 -9.58
N LEU A 251 -10.58 15.56 -9.22
CA LEU A 251 -11.47 14.45 -9.54
C LEU A 251 -11.70 14.33 -11.07
N SER A 252 -11.07 13.34 -11.70
CA SER A 252 -11.39 12.90 -13.07
C SER A 252 -12.55 11.90 -13.08
N PHE A 253 -13.34 11.87 -14.16
CA PHE A 253 -14.40 10.87 -14.35
C PHE A 253 -13.84 9.48 -14.74
N PHE A 254 -12.63 9.43 -15.32
CA PHE A 254 -12.08 8.22 -15.94
C PHE A 254 -11.01 7.50 -15.11
N GLU A 255 -10.52 8.11 -14.03
CA GLU A 255 -9.43 7.55 -13.20
C GLU A 255 -9.98 7.14 -11.83
N ILE A 256 -10.19 5.83 -11.67
CA ILE A 256 -10.74 5.22 -10.45
C ILE A 256 -9.62 4.69 -9.53
N GLU A 257 -8.41 4.48 -10.05
CA GLU A 257 -7.40 3.62 -9.39
C GLU A 257 -6.24 4.32 -8.70
N VAL A 258 -6.13 5.65 -8.73
CA VAL A 258 -5.06 6.36 -8.02
C VAL A 258 -5.61 7.67 -7.45
N ASP A 259 -5.91 7.70 -6.16
CA ASP A 259 -5.93 8.99 -5.46
C ASP A 259 -4.51 9.55 -5.54
N PRO A 260 -4.32 10.79 -6.02
CA PRO A 260 -2.99 11.38 -6.15
C PRO A 260 -2.25 11.31 -4.81
N GLU A 261 -0.92 11.06 -4.85
CA GLU A 261 -0.13 11.13 -3.62
C GLU A 261 -0.31 12.54 -3.01
N PRO A 262 -0.26 12.72 -1.68
CA PRO A 262 -0.36 14.04 -1.06
C PRO A 262 0.61 15.08 -1.64
N ARG A 263 1.73 14.61 -2.21
CA ARG A 263 2.77 15.38 -2.90
C ARG A 263 2.32 15.99 -4.24
N ASP A 264 1.34 15.37 -4.92
CA ASP A 264 0.81 15.84 -6.20
C ASP A 264 -0.21 16.99 -6.06
N LEU A 265 -0.56 17.38 -4.81
CA LEU A 265 -1.55 18.42 -4.51
C LEU A 265 -0.96 19.83 -4.29
N THR A 266 0.33 20.03 -4.56
CA THR A 266 1.00 21.33 -4.36
C THR A 266 0.40 22.45 -5.20
N ILE A 267 -0.03 22.13 -6.43
CA ILE A 267 -0.72 23.03 -7.35
C ILE A 267 -2.15 22.54 -7.55
N ILE A 268 -3.12 23.37 -7.23
CA ILE A 268 -4.56 23.10 -7.34
C ILE A 268 -5.12 23.88 -8.52
N ALA A 269 -5.76 23.17 -9.46
CA ALA A 269 -6.50 23.77 -10.55
C ALA A 269 -7.95 24.06 -10.12
N PHE A 270 -8.18 25.26 -9.56
CA PHE A 270 -9.53 25.70 -9.21
C PHE A 270 -10.37 25.98 -10.47
N PRO A 271 -11.70 25.79 -10.43
CA PRO A 271 -12.61 26.18 -11.51
C PRO A 271 -12.60 27.69 -11.75
N ASP A 272 -12.82 28.14 -12.98
CA ASP A 272 -12.81 29.57 -13.36
C ASP A 272 -13.74 30.44 -12.49
N LYS A 273 -14.85 29.88 -12.01
CA LYS A 273 -15.78 30.56 -11.10
C LYS A 273 -15.18 30.94 -9.74
N PHE A 274 -13.98 30.47 -9.38
CA PHE A 274 -13.26 30.86 -8.16
C PHE A 274 -12.36 32.08 -8.37
N GLU A 275 -12.22 32.59 -9.60
CA GLU A 275 -11.39 33.75 -9.90
C GLU A 275 -11.73 34.97 -9.02
N PHE A 276 -13.00 35.14 -8.63
CA PHE A 276 -13.43 36.25 -7.77
C PHE A 276 -12.62 36.33 -6.45
N LEU A 277 -12.21 35.20 -5.88
CA LEU A 277 -11.44 35.16 -4.64
C LEU A 277 -9.98 35.59 -4.88
N PHE A 278 -9.40 35.11 -5.99
CA PHE A 278 -7.98 35.31 -6.28
C PHE A 278 -7.69 36.68 -6.88
N ALA A 279 -8.64 37.25 -7.62
CA ALA A 279 -8.54 38.61 -8.16
C ALA A 279 -8.76 39.70 -7.10
N ASP A 280 -9.34 39.35 -5.95
CA ASP A 280 -9.65 40.28 -4.85
C ASP A 280 -8.45 40.44 -3.90
N LEU A 281 -7.46 41.19 -4.38
CA LEU A 281 -6.18 41.41 -3.69
C LEU A 281 -6.34 42.09 -2.32
N ASP A 282 -7.35 42.96 -2.18
CA ASP A 282 -7.66 43.62 -0.92
C ASP A 282 -8.13 42.61 0.13
N PHE A 283 -9.00 41.65 -0.25
CA PHE A 283 -9.44 40.61 0.67
C PHE A 283 -8.29 39.72 1.14
N ILE A 284 -7.44 39.28 0.21
CA ILE A 284 -6.29 38.42 0.52
C ILE A 284 -5.34 39.15 1.48
N SER A 285 -5.07 40.42 1.23
CA SER A 285 -4.25 41.26 2.12
C SER A 285 -4.86 41.37 3.51
N MET A 286 -6.17 41.63 3.60
CA MET A 286 -6.88 41.64 4.89
C MET A 286 -6.84 40.29 5.60
N LEU A 287 -6.97 39.18 4.87
CA LEU A 287 -6.92 37.83 5.44
C LEU A 287 -5.55 37.55 6.08
N ILE A 288 -4.46 37.89 5.38
CA ILE A 288 -3.08 37.72 5.87
C ILE A 288 -2.83 38.61 7.09
N LEU A 289 -3.24 39.89 7.05
CA LEU A 289 -3.09 40.80 8.18
C LEU A 289 -3.87 40.33 9.42
N ASN A 290 -5.12 39.89 9.23
CA ASN A 290 -5.95 39.40 10.33
C ASN A 290 -5.45 38.06 10.89
N MET A 291 -4.83 37.20 10.06
CA MET A 291 -4.11 36.02 10.54
C MET A 291 -2.97 36.40 11.51
N PHE A 292 -2.18 37.43 11.18
CA PHE A 292 -1.12 37.91 12.09
C PHE A 292 -1.68 38.52 13.37
N MET A 293 -2.75 39.29 13.28
CA MET A 293 -3.41 39.88 14.45
C MET A 293 -4.04 38.81 15.36
N THR A 294 -4.62 37.75 14.80
CA THR A 294 -5.18 36.63 15.58
C THR A 294 -4.10 35.82 16.29
N PHE A 295 -2.96 35.58 15.65
CA PHE A 295 -1.77 35.03 16.33
C PHE A 295 -1.36 35.94 17.50
N LYS A 296 -1.23 37.26 17.28
CA LYS A 296 -0.84 38.23 18.32
C LYS A 296 -1.81 38.28 19.50
N ASN A 297 -3.09 38.11 19.23
CA ASN A 297 -4.15 38.14 20.24
C ASN A 297 -4.30 36.81 21.01
N GLY A 298 -3.48 35.78 20.70
CA GLY A 298 -3.43 34.51 21.44
C GLY A 298 -4.46 33.46 21.04
N ASN A 299 -5.16 33.62 19.91
CA ASN A 299 -6.12 32.62 19.41
C ASN A 299 -5.44 31.74 18.33
N SER A 300 -4.61 30.80 18.78
CA SER A 300 -3.80 29.94 17.91
C SER A 300 -4.65 29.05 17.00
N GLU A 301 -5.76 28.50 17.48
CA GLU A 301 -6.64 27.62 16.69
C GLU A 301 -7.20 28.34 15.45
N LEU A 302 -7.77 29.53 15.64
CA LEU A 302 -8.34 30.32 14.56
C LEU A 302 -7.25 30.76 13.56
N ALA A 303 -6.11 31.20 14.08
CA ALA A 303 -4.99 31.65 13.27
C ALA A 303 -4.38 30.50 12.44
N MET A 304 -4.35 29.27 12.98
CA MET A 304 -3.94 28.07 12.26
C MET A 304 -4.89 27.72 11.11
N ILE A 305 -6.22 27.86 11.30
CA ILE A 305 -7.19 27.66 10.21
C ILE A 305 -6.99 28.73 9.12
N MET A 306 -6.76 29.99 9.50
CA MET A 306 -6.42 31.06 8.55
C MET A 306 -5.12 30.77 7.79
N LEU A 307 -4.08 30.31 8.48
CA LEU A 307 -2.79 29.92 7.90
C LEU A 307 -2.95 28.82 6.85
N LYS A 308 -3.68 27.75 7.19
CA LYS A 308 -4.01 26.65 6.26
C LYS A 308 -4.85 27.12 5.08
N THR A 309 -5.77 28.05 5.29
CA THR A 309 -6.60 28.66 4.24
C THR A 309 -5.75 29.47 3.26
N VAL A 310 -4.83 30.29 3.77
CA VAL A 310 -3.83 30.99 2.95
C VAL A 310 -2.99 29.98 2.16
N GLY A 311 -2.61 28.86 2.78
CA GLY A 311 -1.90 27.79 2.06
C GLY A 311 -2.65 27.23 0.85
N LYS A 312 -3.99 27.10 0.94
CA LYS A 312 -4.81 26.71 -0.21
C LYS A 312 -4.88 27.79 -1.29
N ILE A 313 -4.89 29.08 -0.90
CA ILE A 313 -4.85 30.20 -1.84
C ILE A 313 -3.52 30.21 -2.61
N ILE A 314 -2.40 29.96 -1.93
CA ILE A 314 -1.06 29.92 -2.54
C ILE A 314 -0.93 28.77 -3.54
N SER A 315 -1.59 27.64 -3.31
CA SER A 315 -1.57 26.49 -4.23
C SER A 315 -2.32 26.74 -5.56
N THR A 316 -2.97 27.89 -5.76
CA THR A 316 -3.81 28.15 -6.94
C THR A 316 -3.01 28.20 -8.24
N ARG A 317 -3.37 27.37 -9.23
CA ARG A 317 -2.71 27.39 -10.55
C ARG A 317 -2.78 28.78 -11.17
N GLN A 318 -1.62 29.23 -11.63
CA GLN A 318 -1.41 30.57 -12.22
C GLN A 318 -2.24 30.89 -13.48
N SER A 319 -2.95 29.90 -14.06
CA SER A 319 -3.83 30.07 -15.22
C SER A 319 -5.21 30.64 -14.87
N VAL A 320 -5.59 30.66 -13.59
CA VAL A 320 -6.89 31.20 -13.14
C VAL A 320 -6.94 32.73 -13.27
N PHE A 321 -5.79 33.41 -13.27
CA PHE A 321 -5.72 34.87 -13.41
C PHE A 321 -5.81 35.29 -14.88
N LEU A 322 -6.85 36.05 -15.24
CA LEU A 322 -6.97 36.61 -16.59
C LEU A 322 -6.04 37.81 -16.85
N SER A 323 -5.72 38.59 -15.81
CA SER A 323 -4.85 39.77 -15.90
C SER A 323 -3.44 39.49 -15.38
N LEU A 324 -2.43 39.84 -16.19
CA LEU A 324 -1.01 39.75 -15.80
C LEU A 324 -0.67 40.70 -14.64
N GLU A 325 -1.28 41.89 -14.59
CA GLU A 325 -1.04 42.86 -13.51
C GLU A 325 -1.58 42.36 -12.16
N VAL A 326 -2.81 41.81 -12.15
CA VAL A 326 -3.42 41.24 -10.95
C VAL A 326 -2.60 40.04 -10.45
N LYS A 327 -2.15 39.21 -11.38
CA LYS A 327 -1.27 38.07 -11.09
C LYS A 327 0.08 38.48 -10.48
N GLN A 328 0.69 39.57 -10.96
CA GLN A 328 1.94 40.09 -10.39
C GLN A 328 1.73 40.60 -8.97
N LYS A 329 0.73 41.46 -8.76
CA LYS A 329 0.41 41.99 -7.42
C LYS A 329 0.01 40.91 -6.43
N PHE A 330 -0.73 39.88 -6.86
CA PHE A 330 -1.04 38.70 -6.04
C PHE A 330 0.24 38.06 -5.50
N ARG A 331 1.27 37.89 -6.34
CA ARG A 331 2.56 37.30 -5.91
C ARG A 331 3.26 38.19 -4.90
N GLU A 332 3.32 39.50 -5.15
CA GLU A 332 3.93 40.48 -4.23
C GLU A 332 3.30 40.38 -2.83
N ILE A 333 1.96 40.38 -2.75
CA ILE A 333 1.22 40.27 -1.48
C ILE A 333 1.53 38.96 -0.75
N ILE A 334 1.55 37.83 -1.47
CA ILE A 334 1.88 36.52 -0.86
C ILE A 334 3.32 36.49 -0.35
N PHE A 335 4.28 37.05 -1.11
CA PHE A 335 5.68 37.10 -0.72
C PHE A 335 5.94 37.95 0.51
N GLU A 336 5.38 39.16 0.53
CA GLU A 336 5.47 40.05 1.69
C GLU A 336 4.80 39.41 2.91
N GLY A 337 3.65 38.77 2.72
CA GLY A 337 2.97 37.99 3.76
C GLY A 337 3.83 36.85 4.32
N ILE A 338 4.42 36.00 3.48
CA ILE A 338 5.26 34.89 3.97
C ILE A 338 6.55 35.40 4.61
N THR A 339 7.16 36.45 4.06
CA THR A 339 8.39 37.03 4.61
C THR A 339 8.14 37.65 5.99
N THR A 340 7.02 38.37 6.15
CA THR A 340 6.61 38.89 7.46
C THR A 340 6.28 37.77 8.44
N LEU A 341 5.62 36.69 8.01
CA LEU A 341 5.38 35.48 8.81
C LEU A 341 6.68 34.85 9.32
N LEU A 342 7.70 34.71 8.47
CA LEU A 342 9.02 34.19 8.86
C LEU A 342 9.74 35.11 9.86
N ASN A 343 9.55 36.42 9.74
CA ASN A 343 10.15 37.42 10.63
C ASN A 343 9.41 37.59 11.97
N MET A 344 8.18 37.08 12.10
CA MET A 344 7.49 37.04 13.39
C MET A 344 8.23 36.07 14.31
N ARG A 345 9.21 36.60 15.05
CA ARG A 345 9.95 35.89 16.10
C ARG A 345 9.00 35.56 17.25
N TYR A 346 8.21 34.49 17.10
CA TYR A 346 7.41 33.98 18.18
C TYR A 346 8.31 33.30 19.19
N GLN A 347 8.53 33.98 20.31
CA GLN A 347 9.27 33.46 21.44
C GLN A 347 8.30 32.68 22.32
N GLU A 348 8.56 31.37 22.42
CA GLU A 348 8.05 30.46 23.45
C GLU A 348 6.58 30.00 23.30
N ARG A 349 6.39 28.73 22.87
CA ARG A 349 5.15 27.92 22.87
C ARG A 349 4.22 27.97 21.65
N MET A 350 4.73 27.67 20.46
CA MET A 350 3.87 27.20 19.35
C MET A 350 3.99 25.68 19.20
N GLU A 351 2.88 25.00 18.87
CA GLU A 351 2.87 23.56 18.64
C GLU A 351 3.67 23.19 17.38
N SER A 352 4.17 21.95 17.29
CA SER A 352 4.97 21.48 16.14
C SER A 352 4.22 21.61 14.81
N GLU A 353 2.88 21.61 14.83
CA GLU A 353 2.01 21.83 13.68
C GLU A 353 2.21 23.21 13.03
N TYR A 354 2.49 24.27 13.81
CA TYR A 354 2.72 25.62 13.28
C TYR A 354 3.95 25.65 12.38
N TYR A 355 5.09 25.16 12.87
CA TYR A 355 6.34 25.15 12.11
C TYR A 355 6.22 24.29 10.84
N GLN A 356 5.49 23.18 10.93
CA GLN A 356 5.21 22.32 9.77
C GLN A 356 4.38 23.04 8.70
N GLU A 357 3.37 23.82 9.07
CA GLU A 357 2.56 24.56 8.10
C GLU A 357 3.33 25.76 7.52
N VAL A 358 4.18 26.45 8.31
CA VAL A 358 5.04 27.53 7.80
C VAL A 358 6.02 27.01 6.73
N LEU A 359 6.69 25.89 6.96
CA LEU A 359 7.58 25.27 5.96
C LEU A 359 6.81 24.85 4.70
N GLU A 360 5.62 24.26 4.89
CA GLU A 360 4.73 23.83 3.80
C GLU A 360 4.23 25.02 2.96
N LEU A 361 3.93 26.16 3.58
CA LEU A 361 3.57 27.39 2.87
C LEU A 361 4.69 27.88 1.95
N ASN A 362 5.92 27.89 2.46
CA ASN A 362 7.09 28.25 1.66
C ASN A 362 7.27 27.28 0.48
N PHE A 363 7.05 25.98 0.71
CA PHE A 363 7.14 24.96 -0.34
C PHE A 363 6.11 25.15 -1.44
N ARG A 364 4.84 25.38 -1.07
CA ARG A 364 3.73 25.66 -2.01
C ARG A 364 3.99 26.93 -2.82
N MET A 365 4.48 27.98 -2.16
CA MET A 365 4.80 29.26 -2.79
C MET A 365 5.82 29.09 -3.93
N ILE A 366 6.93 28.42 -3.65
CA ILE A 366 8.01 28.22 -4.63
C ILE A 366 7.54 27.30 -5.75
N SER A 367 6.84 26.22 -5.40
CA SER A 367 6.34 25.25 -6.37
C SER A 367 5.35 25.85 -7.37
N ASN A 368 4.55 26.84 -6.95
CA ASN A 368 3.55 27.45 -7.82
C ASN A 368 4.08 28.67 -8.60
N PHE A 369 4.93 29.50 -8.00
CA PHE A 369 5.40 30.73 -8.64
C PHE A 369 6.66 30.54 -9.48
N ASN A 370 7.45 29.48 -9.25
CA ASN A 370 8.80 29.28 -9.79
C ASN A 370 9.77 30.41 -9.39
N VAL A 371 10.97 30.02 -8.96
CA VAL A 371 12.03 30.94 -8.53
C VAL A 371 12.38 32.00 -9.61
N SER A 372 12.31 31.62 -10.89
CA SER A 372 12.60 32.50 -12.04
C SER A 372 11.70 33.74 -12.12
N THR A 373 10.43 33.63 -11.74
CA THR A 373 9.50 34.77 -11.82
C THR A 373 9.61 35.71 -10.63
N LEU A 374 10.32 35.26 -9.58
CA LEU A 374 10.52 35.98 -8.33
C LEU A 374 11.84 36.74 -8.34
N PHE A 375 12.84 36.23 -9.06
CA PHE A 375 14.05 36.99 -9.39
C PHE A 375 13.76 38.30 -10.13
N ALA A 376 12.60 38.45 -10.77
CA ALA A 376 12.15 39.71 -11.34
C ALA A 376 11.96 40.82 -10.28
N HIS A 377 11.72 40.45 -9.01
CA HIS A 377 11.61 41.34 -7.84
C HIS A 377 12.72 41.01 -6.83
N GLN A 378 13.96 41.33 -7.18
CA GLN A 378 15.17 40.95 -6.44
C GLN A 378 15.11 41.25 -4.93
N GLN A 379 14.59 42.42 -4.54
CA GLN A 379 14.54 42.83 -3.14
C GLN A 379 13.65 41.89 -2.30
N LEU A 380 12.45 41.56 -2.80
CA LEU A 380 11.51 40.65 -2.13
C LEU A 380 12.09 39.24 -2.00
N PHE A 381 12.77 38.74 -3.04
CA PHE A 381 13.41 37.43 -3.00
C PHE A 381 14.56 37.39 -1.98
N CYS A 382 15.41 38.41 -1.97
CA CYS A 382 16.53 38.51 -1.03
C CYS A 382 16.06 38.61 0.44
N ASP A 383 15.03 39.40 0.69
CA ASP A 383 14.46 39.56 2.03
C ASP A 383 13.81 38.24 2.51
N TRP A 384 13.06 37.58 1.64
CA TRP A 384 12.46 36.27 1.93
C TRP A 384 13.51 35.19 2.24
N ILE A 385 14.54 35.02 1.40
CA ILE A 385 15.61 34.03 1.61
C ILE A 385 16.30 34.27 2.95
N LYS A 386 16.65 35.52 3.27
CA LYS A 386 17.28 35.88 4.55
C LYS A 386 16.38 35.54 5.73
N SER A 387 15.10 35.90 5.66
CA SER A 387 14.11 35.58 6.68
C SER A 387 13.91 34.08 6.86
N LEU A 388 13.91 33.30 5.77
CA LEU A 388 13.80 31.84 5.82
C LEU A 388 15.00 31.21 6.53
N ILE A 389 16.21 31.65 6.21
CA ILE A 389 17.45 31.16 6.84
C ILE A 389 17.48 31.52 8.32
N GLU A 390 17.15 32.75 8.69
CA GLU A 390 17.11 33.16 10.10
C GLU A 390 16.02 32.43 10.89
N PHE A 391 14.86 32.19 10.28
CA PHE A 391 13.80 31.37 10.86
C PHE A 391 14.27 29.92 11.08
N GLN A 392 14.98 29.32 10.13
CA GLN A 392 15.47 27.96 10.26
C GLN A 392 16.64 27.84 11.24
N LYS A 393 17.55 28.83 11.31
CA LYS A 393 18.58 28.91 12.35
C LYS A 393 17.94 28.96 13.73
N MET A 394 16.91 29.79 13.90
CA MET A 394 16.10 29.82 15.12
C MET A 394 15.48 28.45 15.39
N LEU A 395 14.85 27.81 14.40
CA LEU A 395 14.24 26.48 14.57
C LEU A 395 15.27 25.42 15.04
N ILE A 396 16.50 25.48 14.52
CA ILE A 396 17.62 24.60 14.93
C ILE A 396 18.13 24.95 16.35
N GLN A 397 18.10 26.21 16.75
CA GLN A 397 18.66 26.71 18.01
C GLN A 397 17.69 26.68 19.20
N THR A 398 16.37 26.78 18.97
CA THR A 398 15.39 27.19 20.02
C THR A 398 14.74 26.02 20.77
N GLU A 399 14.68 24.80 20.24
CA GLU A 399 14.08 23.65 20.95
C GLU A 399 14.97 22.41 20.76
N ARG A 400 15.36 21.61 21.77
CA ARG A 400 14.49 20.76 22.61
C ARG A 400 13.37 20.01 21.88
N LEU A 401 13.36 19.96 20.54
CA LEU A 401 12.52 19.04 19.77
C LEU A 401 13.09 17.64 19.96
N GLN A 402 12.62 16.96 21.00
CA GLN A 402 12.85 15.52 21.16
C GLN A 402 12.38 14.82 19.88
N VAL A 403 13.30 14.06 19.27
CA VAL A 403 13.22 12.97 18.27
C VAL A 403 11.86 12.22 18.17
N LYS A 404 10.74 12.93 18.00
CA LYS A 404 9.40 12.36 17.81
C LYS A 404 8.71 12.89 16.56
N ASP A 405 9.08 14.08 16.08
CA ASP A 405 8.46 14.70 14.89
C ASP A 405 9.45 14.80 13.73
N ASP A 406 9.82 13.64 13.14
CA ASP A 406 10.70 13.52 11.95
C ASP A 406 10.24 14.40 10.76
N ASN A 407 8.96 14.80 10.75
CA ASN A 407 8.33 15.54 9.66
C ASN A 407 8.87 16.97 9.44
N ILE A 408 9.36 17.67 10.48
CA ILE A 408 9.82 19.07 10.32
C ILE A 408 11.14 19.12 9.54
N LEU A 409 12.10 18.25 9.90
CA LEU A 409 13.38 18.16 9.22
C LEU A 409 13.20 17.72 7.76
N ILE A 410 12.37 16.70 7.52
CA ILE A 410 12.07 16.21 6.16
C ILE A 410 11.49 17.34 5.30
N LYS A 411 10.46 18.06 5.80
CA LYS A 411 9.85 19.19 5.08
C LYS A 411 10.83 20.32 4.79
N ASN A 412 11.71 20.64 5.75
CA ASN A 412 12.72 21.67 5.56
C ASN A 412 13.68 21.30 4.42
N ILE A 413 14.04 20.02 4.33
CA ILE A 413 14.95 19.55 3.29
C ILE A 413 14.25 19.50 1.93
N GLU A 414 13.00 19.04 1.86
CA GLU A 414 12.18 19.08 0.64
C GLU A 414 12.07 20.52 0.09
N LEU A 415 11.90 21.51 0.98
CA LEU A 415 11.92 22.92 0.64
C LEU A 415 13.22 23.36 -0.03
N TRP A 416 14.36 23.03 0.57
CA TRP A 416 15.66 23.39 0.00
C TRP A 416 15.97 22.64 -1.29
N ASN A 417 15.58 21.38 -1.41
CA ASN A 417 15.69 20.63 -2.66
C ASN A 417 14.91 21.30 -3.79
N LYS A 418 13.70 21.78 -3.51
CA LYS A 418 12.91 22.51 -4.50
C LYS A 418 13.53 23.85 -4.87
N ILE A 419 14.00 24.64 -3.89
CA ILE A 419 14.71 25.91 -4.11
C ILE A 419 15.91 25.70 -5.02
N THR A 420 16.72 24.70 -4.70
CA THR A 420 17.98 24.41 -5.39
C THR A 420 17.75 23.91 -6.82
N MET A 421 16.80 23.00 -7.04
CA MET A 421 16.41 22.55 -8.38
C MET A 421 15.97 23.71 -9.27
N ASP A 422 15.11 24.60 -8.76
CA ASP A 422 14.61 25.74 -9.53
C ASP A 422 15.73 26.76 -9.84
N LEU A 423 16.68 26.96 -8.91
CA LEU A 423 17.87 27.78 -9.13
C LEU A 423 18.80 27.21 -10.20
N GLN A 424 19.01 25.89 -10.23
CA GLN A 424 19.83 25.22 -11.26
C GLN A 424 19.24 25.40 -12.66
N MET A 425 17.92 25.21 -12.78
CA MET A 425 17.21 25.38 -14.05
C MET A 425 17.35 26.81 -14.57
N TYR A 426 17.28 27.81 -13.69
CA TYR A 426 17.44 29.22 -14.06
C TYR A 426 18.89 29.59 -14.44
N GLY A 427 19.88 29.11 -13.69
CA GLY A 427 21.30 29.38 -13.94
C GLY A 427 21.85 28.72 -15.22
N SER A 428 21.25 27.64 -15.71
CA SER A 428 21.81 26.87 -16.83
C SER A 428 21.94 27.61 -18.17
N TYR A 429 21.22 28.71 -18.41
CA TYR A 429 21.29 29.44 -19.69
C TYR A 429 22.28 30.61 -19.73
N GLU A 430 22.83 31.05 -18.59
CA GLU A 430 23.82 32.15 -18.53
C GLU A 430 25.01 31.87 -17.59
N ALA A 431 25.04 30.75 -16.86
CA ALA A 431 26.08 30.44 -15.86
C ALA A 431 27.37 29.81 -16.42
N GLN A 432 27.52 29.64 -17.74
CA GLN A 432 28.76 29.07 -18.29
C GLN A 432 29.93 30.06 -18.33
N ASP A 433 29.71 31.38 -18.22
CA ASP A 433 30.77 32.38 -18.45
C ASP A 433 31.19 33.22 -17.21
N TYR A 434 30.70 32.93 -15.99
CA TYR A 434 30.86 33.89 -14.88
C TYR A 434 31.41 33.35 -13.55
N ILE A 435 32.01 32.16 -13.54
CA ILE A 435 32.75 31.66 -12.37
C ILE A 435 34.24 31.98 -12.55
N THR A 436 34.57 33.26 -12.53
CA THR A 436 35.94 33.72 -12.30
C THR A 436 35.92 34.98 -11.43
N ASP A 437 35.96 34.84 -10.11
CA ASP A 437 36.75 35.82 -9.34
C ASP A 437 37.29 35.25 -8.02
N THR A 438 38.61 35.25 -7.95
CA THR A 438 39.54 34.60 -7.03
C THR A 438 39.70 35.30 -5.67
N ASN A 439 38.68 35.98 -5.13
CA ASN A 439 38.85 36.84 -3.95
C ASN A 439 38.01 36.49 -2.72
N PHE A 440 37.84 35.19 -2.38
CA PHE A 440 37.14 34.78 -1.15
C PHE A 440 37.98 34.02 -0.10
N ASN A 441 39.27 33.78 -0.34
CA ASN A 441 40.16 33.27 0.73
C ASN A 441 40.43 34.32 1.83
N ASN A 442 40.19 35.61 1.57
CA ASN A 442 40.46 36.68 2.52
C ASN A 442 39.27 37.08 3.42
N LEU A 443 38.05 36.57 3.16
CA LEU A 443 36.88 36.82 4.01
C LEU A 443 36.61 35.69 5.02
N TYR A 444 37.08 34.47 4.71
CA TYR A 444 36.99 33.30 5.60
C TYR A 444 37.77 33.48 6.90
N ILE A 445 38.89 34.23 6.86
CA ILE A 445 39.72 34.50 8.05
C ILE A 445 39.11 35.58 8.95
N ASN A 446 38.37 36.55 8.40
CA ASN A 446 37.85 37.69 9.16
C ASN A 446 36.53 37.43 9.90
N PHE A 447 35.70 36.48 9.45
CA PHE A 447 34.44 36.16 10.14
C PHE A 447 34.63 35.23 11.34
N MET A 448 35.75 34.48 11.38
CA MET A 448 36.11 33.59 12.50
C MET A 448 36.98 34.27 13.57
N SER A 449 37.41 35.52 13.36
CA SER A 449 38.39 36.20 14.21
C SER A 449 37.85 37.45 14.92
N ASN A 450 36.67 37.37 15.54
CA ASN A 450 36.29 38.33 16.59
C ASN A 450 36.49 37.71 17.97
N GLU A 451 37.79 37.66 18.31
CA GLU A 451 38.40 37.55 19.64
C GLU A 451 38.21 36.20 20.39
N PRO A 452 39.26 35.73 21.10
CA PRO A 452 39.92 36.55 22.12
C PRO A 452 41.30 37.02 21.72
N SER A 453 41.42 38.35 21.59
CA SER A 453 42.62 39.17 21.58
C SER A 453 43.63 39.06 20.42
N THR A 454 43.89 40.23 19.83
CA THR A 454 45.09 40.64 19.07
C THR A 454 45.23 40.17 17.61
N LEU A 455 45.10 41.08 16.65
CA LEU A 455 46.29 41.78 16.13
C LEU A 455 45.92 42.98 15.25
N LEU A 456 46.26 44.12 15.83
CA LEU A 456 46.48 45.44 15.26
C LEU A 456 47.08 45.42 13.84
N ASN A 457 46.64 46.42 13.07
CA ASN A 457 47.33 47.03 11.92
C ASN A 457 47.26 46.25 10.59
N TYR A 458 46.40 46.71 9.67
CA TYR A 458 46.83 47.71 8.69
C TYR A 458 45.64 48.16 7.81
N LYS A 459 44.97 49.23 8.27
CA LYS A 459 44.45 50.25 7.35
C LYS A 459 45.63 50.78 6.55
N ARG A 460 45.54 50.85 5.21
CA ARG A 460 45.83 52.08 4.43
C ARG A 460 45.73 51.89 2.91
N ARG A 461 44.92 52.78 2.33
CA ARG A 461 44.95 53.36 0.97
C ARG A 461 44.12 52.63 -0.11
N LEU A 462 42.98 53.22 -0.51
CA LEU A 462 42.79 54.32 -1.50
C LEU A 462 42.93 53.73 -2.92
N GLU A 463 42.05 53.93 -3.92
CA GLU A 463 41.31 55.13 -4.33
C GLU A 463 40.22 54.78 -5.38
N ASP A 464 39.14 55.56 -5.41
CA ASP A 464 38.08 55.71 -6.45
C ASP A 464 38.62 56.39 -7.73
N PRO A 465 37.81 56.68 -8.79
CA PRO A 465 36.79 55.92 -9.53
C PRO A 465 37.02 56.06 -11.08
N VAL A 466 36.08 55.63 -11.96
CA VAL A 466 35.63 56.35 -13.20
C VAL A 466 34.73 55.47 -14.10
N ASN A 467 33.48 55.93 -14.25
CA ASN A 467 32.50 55.87 -15.35
C ASN A 467 32.54 54.77 -16.43
N ARG A 468 31.37 54.15 -16.69
CA ARG A 468 30.52 54.52 -17.84
C ARG A 468 29.11 53.92 -17.80
N GLU A 469 28.16 54.78 -18.17
CA GLU A 469 26.72 54.61 -18.23
C GLU A 469 26.21 53.71 -19.36
N GLN A 470 25.10 53.04 -19.04
CA GLN A 470 23.88 52.82 -19.82
C GLN A 470 23.92 51.91 -21.07
N THR A 471 23.41 50.69 -20.85
CA THR A 471 22.45 50.03 -21.75
C THR A 471 21.43 49.28 -20.88
N THR A 472 20.20 49.79 -20.81
CA THR A 472 19.11 49.27 -19.98
C THR A 472 18.47 48.02 -20.60
N ARG A 473 19.12 46.88 -20.39
CA ARG A 473 18.47 45.62 -20.02
C ARG A 473 18.91 45.37 -18.57
N LEU A 474 18.00 45.04 -17.65
CA LEU A 474 18.33 44.80 -16.25
C LEU A 474 19.32 43.63 -16.15
N LYS A 475 20.62 43.93 -16.18
CA LYS A 475 21.71 42.99 -15.90
C LYS A 475 21.68 42.74 -14.40
N ILE A 476 21.37 41.50 -14.04
CA ILE A 476 21.52 40.98 -12.67
C ILE A 476 23.02 41.01 -12.34
N GLU A 477 23.42 41.67 -11.25
CA GLU A 477 24.80 41.62 -10.79
C GLU A 477 25.10 40.23 -10.21
N GLN A 478 26.07 39.51 -10.77
CA GLN A 478 26.47 38.15 -10.34
C GLN A 478 26.79 38.01 -8.86
N LYS A 479 27.18 39.12 -8.21
CA LYS A 479 27.50 39.16 -6.78
C LYS A 479 26.33 38.72 -5.90
N ASP A 480 25.09 39.01 -6.27
CA ASP A 480 23.92 38.67 -5.46
C ASP A 480 23.60 37.17 -5.53
N VAL A 481 23.75 36.56 -6.72
CA VAL A 481 23.56 35.11 -6.91
C VAL A 481 24.65 34.32 -6.17
N ASP A 482 25.90 34.79 -6.25
CA ASP A 482 27.02 34.16 -5.54
C ASP A 482 26.91 34.31 -4.03
N GLN A 483 26.40 35.44 -3.54
CA GLN A 483 26.13 35.64 -2.12
C GLN A 483 25.07 34.66 -1.60
N ILE A 484 23.97 34.46 -2.34
CA ILE A 484 22.91 33.52 -1.97
C ILE A 484 23.43 32.08 -1.98
N LYS A 485 24.23 31.69 -2.98
CA LYS A 485 24.89 30.38 -3.01
C LYS A 485 25.83 30.17 -1.81
N ARG A 486 26.65 31.18 -1.47
CA ARG A 486 27.56 31.11 -0.30
C ARG A 486 26.80 30.93 1.01
N ILE A 487 25.73 31.69 1.22
CA ILE A 487 24.93 31.59 2.44
C ILE A 487 24.24 30.22 2.53
N ALA A 488 23.73 29.69 1.43
CA ALA A 488 23.15 28.34 1.39
C ALA A 488 24.20 27.27 1.75
N ILE A 489 25.40 27.35 1.17
CA ILE A 489 26.52 26.43 1.47
C ILE A 489 26.91 26.48 2.96
N GLU A 490 27.07 27.68 3.54
CA GLU A 490 27.39 27.84 4.96
C GLU A 490 26.29 27.31 5.88
N PHE A 491 25.03 27.59 5.55
CA PHE A 491 23.88 27.10 6.29
C PHE A 491 23.78 25.56 6.26
N PHE A 492 23.99 24.94 5.09
CA PHE A 492 23.99 23.49 4.96
C PHE A 492 25.16 22.83 5.69
N TYR A 493 26.34 23.46 5.66
CA TYR A 493 27.49 23.01 6.44
C TYR A 493 27.19 23.08 7.95
N GLN A 494 26.55 24.16 8.43
CA GLN A 494 26.15 24.28 9.84
C GLN A 494 25.10 23.24 10.25
N ILE A 495 24.12 22.93 9.39
CA ILE A 495 23.16 21.85 9.63
C ILE A 495 23.91 20.52 9.76
N PHE A 496 24.81 20.22 8.81
CA PHE A 496 25.59 18.99 8.82
C PHE A 496 26.47 18.88 10.08
N GLU A 497 27.18 19.94 10.43
CA GLU A 497 28.06 19.98 11.59
C GLU A 497 27.28 19.86 12.91
N THR A 498 26.15 20.57 13.04
CA THR A 498 25.30 20.49 14.23
C THR A 498 24.65 19.11 14.36
N THR A 499 24.05 18.56 13.30
CA THR A 499 23.49 17.20 13.32
C THR A 499 24.53 16.13 13.67
N PHE A 500 25.75 16.24 13.13
CA PHE A 500 26.84 15.30 13.42
C PHE A 500 27.41 15.46 14.85
N LYS A 501 27.45 16.68 15.41
CA LYS A 501 27.99 16.94 16.75
C LYS A 501 26.99 16.68 17.89
N SER A 502 25.70 16.96 17.71
CA SER A 502 24.74 17.05 18.83
C SER A 502 23.82 15.84 19.05
N HIS A 503 23.86 14.79 18.22
CA HIS A 503 22.81 13.77 18.22
C HIS A 503 23.25 12.33 18.59
N HIS A 504 22.34 11.63 19.28
CA HIS A 504 22.17 10.18 19.26
C HIS A 504 21.29 9.83 18.05
N VAL A 505 21.87 9.29 16.97
CA VAL A 505 21.31 9.43 15.60
C VAL A 505 20.43 8.25 15.17
N ILE A 506 20.41 7.13 15.90
CA ILE A 506 19.67 5.95 15.46
C ILE A 506 18.25 5.99 16.02
N PRO A 507 17.20 6.06 15.18
CA PRO A 507 15.83 5.95 15.64
C PRO A 507 15.62 4.60 16.32
N LYS A 508 14.90 4.59 17.45
CA LYS A 508 14.52 3.34 18.13
C LYS A 508 13.70 2.40 17.23
N ASP A 509 13.16 2.91 16.13
CA ASP A 509 12.24 2.23 15.22
C ASP A 509 12.90 1.54 14.02
N VAL A 510 14.19 1.79 13.74
CA VAL A 510 14.92 1.06 12.70
C VAL A 510 15.06 -0.40 13.14
N SER A 511 14.28 -1.27 12.51
CA SER A 511 14.19 -2.70 12.84
C SER A 511 14.46 -3.53 11.60
N PHE A 512 15.25 -4.58 11.77
CA PHE A 512 15.48 -5.53 10.68
C PHE A 512 14.23 -6.39 10.48
N LYS A 513 13.43 -6.06 9.46
CA LYS A 513 12.35 -6.94 8.96
C LYS A 513 12.80 -7.80 7.77
N SER A 514 13.63 -7.21 6.91
CA SER A 514 14.28 -7.85 5.77
C SER A 514 15.41 -6.97 5.27
N HIS A 515 16.40 -7.53 4.56
CA HIS A 515 17.49 -6.75 3.97
C HIS A 515 16.99 -5.59 3.07
N LYS A 516 15.95 -5.81 2.25
CA LYS A 516 15.37 -4.75 1.39
C LYS A 516 14.72 -3.64 2.21
N SER A 517 13.92 -4.00 3.21
CA SER A 517 13.26 -3.02 4.08
C SER A 517 14.29 -2.24 4.88
N PHE A 518 15.29 -2.93 5.42
CA PHE A 518 16.36 -2.32 6.20
C PHE A 518 17.17 -1.36 5.34
N LYS A 519 17.69 -1.79 4.19
CA LYS A 519 18.42 -0.92 3.25
C LYS A 519 17.58 0.28 2.81
N LYS A 520 16.28 0.08 2.52
CA LYS A 520 15.38 1.17 2.12
C LYS A 520 15.13 2.17 3.26
N GLN A 521 14.91 1.70 4.49
CA GLN A 521 14.78 2.55 5.67
C GLN A 521 16.09 3.30 5.94
N PHE A 522 17.22 2.60 5.83
CA PHE A 522 18.56 3.12 6.04
C PHE A 522 18.93 4.19 4.99
N ILE A 523 18.53 4.03 3.73
CA ILE A 523 18.73 5.04 2.68
C ILE A 523 17.75 6.22 2.86
N ARG A 524 16.45 5.96 3.00
CA ARG A 524 15.41 7.01 3.12
C ARG A 524 15.64 7.96 4.29
N PHE A 525 16.19 7.45 5.38
CA PHE A 525 16.49 8.29 6.55
C PHE A 525 17.52 9.38 6.24
N PHE A 526 18.49 9.08 5.35
CA PHE A 526 19.55 10.02 4.99
C PHE A 526 19.41 10.63 3.58
N GLU A 527 18.44 10.16 2.79
CA GLU A 527 18.07 10.69 1.47
C GLU A 527 17.95 12.22 1.45
N PRO A 528 17.30 12.86 2.44
CA PRO A 528 17.26 14.31 2.52
C PRO A 528 18.66 14.95 2.57
N TYR A 529 19.61 14.34 3.29
CA TYR A 529 20.95 14.90 3.41
C TYR A 529 21.73 14.83 2.09
N TYR A 530 21.52 13.81 1.25
CA TYR A 530 22.33 13.60 0.03
C TYR A 530 22.28 14.78 -0.94
N ASP A 531 21.11 15.39 -1.13
CA ASP A 531 20.96 16.57 -1.99
C ASP A 531 21.66 17.82 -1.42
N LEU A 532 21.72 17.95 -0.09
CA LEU A 532 22.46 19.01 0.60
C LEU A 532 23.97 18.87 0.40
N PHE A 533 24.48 17.63 0.34
CA PHE A 533 25.90 17.36 0.16
C PHE A 533 26.43 17.75 -1.22
N TRP A 534 25.61 17.74 -2.28
CA TRP A 534 26.05 18.07 -3.64
C TRP A 534 26.58 19.51 -3.78
N TRP A 535 26.02 20.46 -3.02
CA TRP A 535 26.35 21.89 -3.13
C TRP A 535 27.62 22.31 -2.36
N SER A 536 28.00 21.54 -1.34
CA SER A 536 29.17 21.79 -0.48
C SER A 536 30.08 20.56 -0.36
N GLN A 537 30.09 19.72 -1.40
CA GLN A 537 30.74 18.40 -1.42
C GLN A 537 32.17 18.46 -0.86
N GLY A 538 32.98 19.42 -1.31
CA GLY A 538 34.38 19.51 -0.91
C GLY A 538 34.58 19.76 0.59
N ASN A 539 33.80 20.66 1.19
CA ASN A 539 33.90 20.97 2.62
C ASN A 539 33.29 19.87 3.48
N CYS A 540 32.18 19.29 3.04
CA CYS A 540 31.52 18.20 3.75
C CYS A 540 32.35 16.91 3.74
N ILE A 541 33.02 16.56 2.64
CA ILE A 541 33.91 15.39 2.57
C ILE A 541 35.15 15.59 3.43
N LYS A 542 35.77 16.79 3.40
CA LYS A 542 36.90 17.13 4.29
C LYS A 542 36.52 17.09 5.76
N ALA A 543 35.34 17.58 6.12
CA ALA A 543 34.83 17.47 7.49
C ALA A 543 34.55 16.01 7.86
N LEU A 544 33.88 15.25 6.98
CA LEU A 544 33.57 13.84 7.17
C LEU A 544 34.84 13.01 7.36
N SER A 545 35.92 13.28 6.64
CA SER A 545 37.20 12.56 6.83
C SER A 545 37.81 12.81 8.20
N VAL A 546 37.86 14.06 8.67
CA VAL A 546 38.37 14.40 10.00
C VAL A 546 37.53 13.74 11.10
N TYR A 547 36.20 13.83 11.00
CA TYR A 547 35.31 13.22 11.98
C TYR A 547 35.36 11.69 11.96
N PHE A 548 35.46 11.08 10.77
CA PHE A 548 35.52 9.64 10.62
C PHE A 548 36.81 9.08 11.24
N ASP A 549 37.95 9.76 11.07
CA ASP A 549 39.22 9.37 11.68
C ASP A 549 39.13 9.38 13.22
N GLU A 550 38.51 10.42 13.81
CA GLU A 550 38.29 10.50 15.26
C GLU A 550 37.38 9.36 15.76
N ILE A 551 36.26 9.10 15.08
CA ILE A 551 35.34 8.02 15.42
C ILE A 551 36.03 6.66 15.32
N LEU A 552 36.81 6.45 14.26
CA LEU A 552 37.50 5.20 13.98
C LEU A 552 38.58 4.90 15.02
N GLN A 553 39.36 5.91 15.44
CA GLN A 553 40.34 5.75 16.52
C GLN A 553 39.66 5.39 17.85
N ASN A 554 38.56 6.06 18.18
CA ASN A 554 37.79 5.77 19.39
C ASN A 554 37.18 4.36 19.36
N TYR A 555 36.58 3.96 18.23
CA TYR A 555 35.98 2.64 18.05
C TYR A 555 37.01 1.52 18.15
N ILE A 556 38.11 1.60 17.39
CA ILE A 556 39.19 0.60 17.41
C ILE A 556 39.86 0.57 18.79
N GLY A 557 40.05 1.73 19.43
CA GLY A 557 40.60 1.82 20.78
C GLY A 557 39.75 1.07 21.81
N SER A 558 38.42 1.27 21.80
CA SER A 558 37.50 0.54 22.68
C SER A 558 37.54 -0.98 22.44
N VAL A 559 37.52 -1.41 21.17
CA VAL A 559 37.54 -2.83 20.79
C VAL A 559 38.87 -3.51 21.18
N LYS A 560 40.03 -2.88 20.93
CA LYS A 560 41.35 -3.41 21.31
C LYS A 560 41.52 -3.59 22.81
N ASN A 561 40.94 -2.69 23.59
CA ASN A 561 41.02 -2.71 25.05
C ASN A 561 40.01 -3.67 25.69
N GLY A 562 39.19 -4.39 24.90
CA GLY A 562 38.16 -5.30 25.40
C GLY A 562 37.03 -4.59 26.15
N GLN A 563 36.86 -3.27 25.97
CA GLN A 563 35.83 -2.48 26.62
C GLN A 563 34.55 -2.46 25.77
N PRO A 564 33.35 -2.39 26.38
CA PRO A 564 32.12 -2.17 25.63
C PRO A 564 32.21 -0.84 24.89
N VAL A 565 31.94 -0.86 23.59
CA VAL A 565 31.97 0.34 22.75
C VAL A 565 30.87 1.29 23.25
N PRO A 566 31.17 2.57 23.54
CA PRO A 566 30.16 3.53 23.96
C PRO A 566 29.05 3.68 22.90
N GLU A 567 27.80 3.77 23.33
CA GLU A 567 26.65 3.87 22.41
C GLU A 567 26.80 5.00 21.39
N ILE A 568 27.24 6.18 21.86
CA ILE A 568 27.50 7.36 21.03
C ILE A 568 28.51 7.07 19.91
N VAL A 569 29.57 6.30 20.21
CA VAL A 569 30.62 5.97 19.23
C VAL A 569 30.06 5.02 18.17
N SER A 570 29.26 4.04 18.58
CA SER A 570 28.61 3.11 17.63
C SER A 570 27.57 3.80 16.74
N GLU A 571 26.79 4.74 17.28
CA GLU A 571 25.80 5.51 16.53
C GLU A 571 26.45 6.44 15.50
N LYS A 572 27.53 7.13 15.91
CA LYS A 572 28.33 7.98 15.01
C LYS A 572 29.02 7.17 13.91
N LEU A 573 29.50 5.97 14.22
CA LEU A 573 30.07 5.08 13.22
C LEU A 573 29.02 4.64 12.18
N ILE A 574 27.81 4.29 12.63
CA ILE A 574 26.71 3.90 11.73
C ILE A 574 26.30 5.04 10.80
N LEU A 575 26.20 6.27 11.33
CA LEU A 575 25.96 7.47 10.55
C LEU A 575 27.05 7.66 9.48
N ALA A 576 28.31 7.62 9.89
CA ALA A 576 29.43 7.85 8.97
C ALA A 576 29.50 6.78 7.88
N LEU A 577 29.30 5.49 8.22
CA LEU A 577 29.25 4.41 7.24
C LEU A 577 28.13 4.61 6.22
N ASN A 578 26.95 5.06 6.63
CA ASN A 578 25.84 5.33 5.71
C ASN A 578 26.16 6.48 4.76
N LEU A 579 26.66 7.60 5.30
CA LEU A 579 27.05 8.76 4.51
C LEU A 579 28.11 8.39 3.48
N ILE A 580 29.18 7.69 3.90
CA ILE A 580 30.20 7.19 2.98
C ILE A 580 29.59 6.27 1.91
N SER A 581 28.71 5.34 2.31
CA SER A 581 28.12 4.35 1.42
C SER A 581 27.16 4.95 0.38
N ASN A 582 26.46 6.03 0.70
CA ASN A 582 25.48 6.63 -0.22
C ASN A 582 25.98 7.91 -0.92
N ILE A 583 26.98 8.59 -0.39
CA ILE A 583 27.50 9.84 -0.96
C ILE A 583 28.78 9.53 -1.75
N VAL A 584 29.80 8.96 -1.09
CA VAL A 584 31.10 8.69 -1.72
C VAL A 584 30.99 7.64 -2.84
N LEU A 585 30.10 6.64 -2.68
CA LEU A 585 29.89 5.62 -3.72
C LEU A 585 28.96 6.07 -4.86
N ASN A 586 27.94 6.90 -4.62
CA ASN A 586 26.99 7.31 -5.66
C ASN A 586 27.46 8.52 -6.49
N ILE A 587 28.17 9.49 -5.90
CA ILE A 587 28.65 10.68 -6.63
C ILE A 587 29.60 10.28 -7.76
N ASN A 588 30.42 9.25 -7.55
CA ASN A 588 31.36 8.72 -8.54
C ASN A 588 30.70 7.93 -9.71
N GLN A 589 29.37 7.89 -9.80
CA GLN A 589 28.65 7.42 -10.99
C GLN A 589 28.56 8.50 -12.09
N VAL A 590 28.77 9.77 -11.74
CA VAL A 590 28.82 10.89 -12.69
C VAL A 590 30.28 11.33 -12.75
N GLU A 591 31.03 10.86 -13.75
CA GLU A 591 32.50 11.07 -13.89
C GLU A 591 32.97 12.53 -13.97
N SER A 592 32.07 13.51 -13.84
CA SER A 592 32.40 14.92 -13.76
C SER A 592 31.33 15.66 -12.96
N ASN A 593 31.70 16.23 -11.80
CA ASN A 593 30.91 17.31 -11.23
C ASN A 593 31.28 18.59 -12.01
N PRO A 594 30.39 19.13 -12.88
CA PRO A 594 30.73 20.27 -13.74
C PRO A 594 31.01 21.56 -12.96
N TYR A 595 30.84 21.55 -11.63
CA TYR A 595 31.01 22.69 -10.73
C TYR A 595 32.35 22.69 -9.94
N LEU A 596 33.24 21.70 -10.13
CA LEU A 596 34.53 21.61 -9.45
C LEU A 596 35.71 21.72 -10.45
N PHE A 597 36.72 22.55 -10.14
CA PHE A 597 37.95 22.68 -10.94
C PHE A 597 38.78 21.39 -10.93
N GLU A 598 39.42 21.03 -12.06
CA GLU A 598 40.19 19.76 -12.20
C GLU A 598 41.27 19.55 -11.12
N GLU A 599 41.98 20.61 -10.69
CA GLU A 599 43.02 20.52 -9.66
C GLU A 599 42.46 20.26 -8.25
N SER A 600 41.27 20.76 -7.92
CA SER A 600 40.62 20.48 -6.63
C SER A 600 39.88 19.14 -6.61
N GLN A 601 39.52 18.60 -7.79
CA GLN A 601 38.97 17.26 -7.93
C GLN A 601 39.98 16.16 -7.57
N GLU A 602 41.26 16.29 -7.97
CA GLU A 602 42.26 15.27 -7.62
C GLU A 602 42.53 15.17 -6.10
N GLU A 603 42.52 16.30 -5.38
CA GLU A 603 42.61 16.31 -3.91
C GLU A 603 41.39 15.64 -3.26
N LEU A 604 40.19 15.95 -3.76
CA LEU A 604 38.95 15.34 -3.25
C LEU A 604 38.90 13.84 -3.52
N PHE A 605 39.32 13.40 -4.71
CA PHE A 605 39.39 11.98 -5.04
C PHE A 605 40.37 11.21 -4.14
N ALA A 606 41.47 11.84 -3.72
CA ALA A 606 42.39 11.23 -2.76
C ALA A 606 41.72 11.05 -1.38
N ILE A 607 41.00 12.07 -0.89
CA ILE A 607 40.29 11.98 0.40
C ILE A 607 39.16 10.94 0.35
N GLU A 608 38.40 10.89 -0.74
CA GLU A 608 37.36 9.88 -0.97
C GLU A 608 37.93 8.45 -1.04
N GLY A 609 39.08 8.28 -1.72
CA GLY A 609 39.83 7.03 -1.78
C GLY A 609 40.27 6.57 -0.39
N GLN A 610 40.83 7.49 0.41
CA GLN A 610 41.26 7.21 1.78
C GLN A 610 40.09 6.77 2.67
N LEU A 611 38.96 7.48 2.62
CA LEU A 611 37.74 7.15 3.36
C LEU A 611 37.26 5.72 3.04
N LEU A 612 37.17 5.35 1.76
CA LEU A 612 36.79 4.00 1.35
C LEU A 612 37.82 2.95 1.82
N SER A 613 39.11 3.28 1.76
CA SER A 613 40.17 2.40 2.25
C SER A 613 40.03 2.13 3.75
N TYR A 614 39.64 3.13 4.53
CA TYR A 614 39.43 3.00 5.97
C TYR A 614 38.21 2.14 6.29
N VAL A 615 37.10 2.28 5.55
CA VAL A 615 35.94 1.39 5.70
C VAL A 615 36.34 -0.06 5.43
N TRP A 616 37.09 -0.33 4.36
CA TRP A 616 37.57 -1.69 4.07
C TRP A 616 38.52 -2.23 5.14
N LYS A 617 39.42 -1.40 5.69
CA LYS A 617 40.33 -1.78 6.79
C LYS A 617 39.54 -2.13 8.05
N LEU A 618 38.47 -1.40 8.29
CA LEU A 618 37.58 -1.59 9.43
C LEU A 618 36.72 -2.86 9.26
N ILE A 619 36.27 -3.19 8.05
CA ILE A 619 35.63 -4.47 7.74
C ILE A 619 36.62 -5.62 7.93
N GLU A 620 37.84 -5.52 7.40
CA GLU A 620 38.92 -6.52 7.58
C GLU A 620 39.24 -6.74 9.07
N TYR A 621 39.30 -5.64 9.84
CA TYR A 621 39.50 -5.69 11.28
C TYR A 621 38.35 -6.38 12.01
N SER A 622 37.10 -6.13 11.63
CA SER A 622 35.91 -6.73 12.26
C SER A 622 35.87 -8.26 12.17
N VAL A 623 36.52 -8.86 11.15
CA VAL A 623 36.62 -10.32 10.99
C VAL A 623 37.48 -10.97 12.09
N GLN A 624 38.45 -10.22 12.64
CA GLN A 624 39.39 -10.74 13.63
C GLN A 624 38.75 -10.91 15.03
N PHE A 625 37.59 -10.30 15.27
CA PHE A 625 36.90 -10.33 16.56
C PHE A 625 35.63 -11.18 16.47
N ASN A 626 35.61 -12.30 17.18
CA ASN A 626 34.39 -13.06 17.40
C ASN A 626 33.64 -12.52 18.61
N HIS A 627 32.67 -11.63 18.39
CA HIS A 627 31.73 -11.26 19.45
C HIS A 627 30.78 -12.43 19.75
N PRO A 628 30.72 -12.94 20.99
CA PRO A 628 29.84 -14.06 21.35
C PRO A 628 28.36 -13.65 21.41
N THR A 629 28.07 -12.38 21.69
CA THR A 629 26.72 -11.79 21.77
C THR A 629 26.69 -10.41 21.12
N PHE A 630 25.64 -10.13 20.35
CA PHE A 630 25.42 -8.82 19.76
C PHE A 630 24.44 -8.00 20.59
N ASP A 631 24.91 -6.89 21.14
CA ASP A 631 24.02 -5.82 21.56
C ASP A 631 23.42 -5.11 20.34
N ARG A 632 22.29 -4.42 20.53
CA ARG A 632 21.56 -3.72 19.46
C ARG A 632 22.47 -2.89 18.55
N ASN A 633 23.39 -2.13 19.15
CA ASN A 633 24.25 -1.21 18.40
C ASN A 633 25.33 -1.96 17.60
N LEU A 634 25.94 -3.00 18.17
CA LEU A 634 26.89 -3.86 17.45
C LEU A 634 26.20 -4.57 16.27
N LYS A 635 24.97 -5.04 16.47
CA LYS A 635 24.14 -5.60 15.38
C LYS A 635 23.91 -4.57 14.26
N MET A 636 23.59 -3.33 14.61
CA MET A 636 23.39 -2.26 13.63
C MET A 636 24.68 -1.89 12.89
N VAL A 637 25.83 -1.91 13.56
CA VAL A 637 27.15 -1.71 12.93
C VAL A 637 27.42 -2.83 11.92
N GLU A 638 27.20 -4.09 12.29
CA GLU A 638 27.35 -5.24 11.38
C GLU A 638 26.43 -5.16 10.17
N LEU A 639 25.15 -4.83 10.37
CA LEU A 639 24.22 -4.62 9.27
C LEU A 639 24.65 -3.46 8.36
N SER A 640 25.28 -2.42 8.91
CA SER A 640 25.81 -1.30 8.14
C SER A 640 27.01 -1.71 7.27
N TYR A 641 27.89 -2.58 7.76
CA TYR A 641 28.95 -3.19 6.93
C TYR A 641 28.36 -3.97 5.76
N LEU A 642 27.30 -4.76 6.01
CA LEU A 642 26.65 -5.53 4.96
C LEU A 642 25.99 -4.64 3.90
N VAL A 643 25.36 -3.53 4.30
CA VAL A 643 24.82 -2.53 3.35
C VAL A 643 25.94 -1.91 2.50
N PHE A 644 27.05 -1.53 3.13
CA PHE A 644 28.21 -0.99 2.42
C PHE A 644 28.79 -1.98 1.41
N ILE A 645 29.02 -3.24 1.83
CA ILE A 645 29.51 -4.30 0.95
C ILE A 645 28.55 -4.50 -0.23
N GLU A 646 27.23 -4.53 0.01
CA GLU A 646 26.22 -4.64 -1.05
C GLU A 646 26.32 -3.50 -2.07
N GLN A 647 26.37 -2.26 -1.59
CA GLN A 647 26.40 -1.08 -2.46
C GLN A 647 27.71 -0.99 -3.24
N TYR A 648 28.85 -1.16 -2.56
CA TYR A 648 30.17 -1.15 -3.19
C TYR A 648 30.25 -2.20 -4.30
N LEU A 649 29.95 -3.46 -3.98
CA LEU A 649 30.02 -4.57 -4.93
C LEU A 649 29.01 -4.44 -6.08
N SER A 650 27.83 -3.84 -5.83
CA SER A 650 26.85 -3.62 -6.89
C SER A 650 27.32 -2.65 -7.97
N ILE A 651 28.23 -1.73 -7.63
CA ILE A 651 28.82 -0.74 -8.55
C ILE A 651 30.04 -1.33 -9.24
N THR A 652 30.93 -1.97 -8.48
CA THR A 652 32.25 -2.37 -9.00
C THR A 652 32.27 -3.69 -9.76
N ILE A 653 31.39 -4.65 -9.45
CA ILE A 653 31.45 -6.00 -10.06
C ILE A 653 31.20 -5.99 -11.57
N ASP A 654 30.37 -5.08 -12.06
CA ASP A 654 30.07 -4.93 -13.49
C ASP A 654 31.23 -4.29 -14.27
N GLU A 655 32.24 -3.77 -13.57
CA GLU A 655 33.37 -3.03 -14.12
C GLU A 655 34.71 -3.76 -13.93
N LEU A 656 34.67 -5.03 -13.52
CA LEU A 656 35.88 -5.81 -13.30
C LEU A 656 36.42 -6.38 -14.62
N GLU A 657 37.72 -6.22 -14.82
CA GLU A 657 38.48 -6.69 -15.97
C GLU A 657 39.64 -7.57 -15.50
N ILE A 658 39.92 -8.64 -16.26
CA ILE A 658 41.11 -9.46 -16.08
C ILE A 658 42.16 -8.98 -17.09
N PRO A 659 43.29 -8.41 -16.65
CA PRO A 659 44.35 -7.95 -17.54
C PRO A 659 44.89 -9.08 -18.40
N GLN A 660 45.20 -8.79 -19.67
CA GLN A 660 45.77 -9.79 -20.59
C GLN A 660 47.13 -10.30 -20.13
N ASP A 661 47.92 -9.44 -19.47
CA ASP A 661 49.28 -9.73 -19.02
C ASP A 661 49.35 -10.54 -17.72
N ASN A 662 48.27 -10.57 -16.92
CA ASN A 662 48.22 -11.32 -15.67
C ASN A 662 46.81 -11.90 -15.41
N PRO A 663 46.52 -13.12 -15.90
CA PRO A 663 45.19 -13.73 -15.82
C PRO A 663 44.74 -14.09 -14.40
N LYS A 664 45.61 -13.94 -13.40
CA LYS A 664 45.31 -14.16 -11.98
C LYS A 664 44.88 -12.89 -11.25
N SER A 665 45.14 -11.72 -11.83
CA SER A 665 44.78 -10.43 -11.22
C SER A 665 43.43 -9.93 -11.72
N ILE A 666 42.70 -9.22 -10.87
CA ILE A 666 41.45 -8.56 -11.22
C ILE A 666 41.62 -7.07 -10.99
N THR A 667 41.24 -6.27 -11.97
CA THR A 667 41.28 -4.80 -11.86
C THR A 667 39.89 -4.24 -12.13
N CYS A 668 39.53 -3.13 -11.49
CA CYS A 668 38.31 -2.40 -11.83
C CYS A 668 38.63 -1.41 -12.96
N SER A 669 37.77 -1.25 -13.96
CA SER A 669 38.01 -0.35 -15.11
C SER A 669 38.10 1.12 -14.69
N ARG A 670 37.31 1.55 -13.70
CA ARG A 670 37.31 2.94 -13.19
C ARG A 670 38.61 3.32 -12.48
N ARG A 671 39.20 4.44 -12.93
CA ARG A 671 40.46 5.00 -12.40
C ARG A 671 40.40 5.28 -10.90
N PHE A 672 39.26 5.74 -10.39
CA PHE A 672 39.03 6.04 -8.99
C PHE A 672 39.25 4.81 -8.08
N TYR A 673 38.57 3.69 -8.36
CA TYR A 673 38.72 2.47 -7.56
C TYR A 673 40.12 1.87 -7.69
N ARG A 674 40.80 2.00 -8.84
CA ARG A 674 42.22 1.62 -8.98
C ARG A 674 43.13 2.44 -8.06
N LYS A 675 42.90 3.76 -7.91
CA LYS A 675 43.67 4.61 -6.98
C LYS A 675 43.38 4.22 -5.52
N MET A 676 42.11 4.03 -5.15
CA MET A 676 41.73 3.59 -3.79
C MET A 676 42.37 2.25 -3.40
N ILE A 677 42.39 1.26 -4.31
CA ILE A 677 42.99 -0.05 -4.04
C ILE A 677 44.49 0.07 -3.77
N LYS A 678 45.19 0.99 -4.44
CA LYS A 678 46.61 1.28 -4.15
C LYS A 678 46.82 1.89 -2.77
N GLU A 679 45.90 2.72 -2.29
CA GLU A 679 45.93 3.28 -0.92
C GLU A 679 45.55 2.25 0.16
N PHE A 680 44.79 1.22 -0.22
CA PHE A 680 44.41 0.11 0.64
C PHE A 680 45.55 -0.91 0.86
N GLY A 681 46.48 -1.06 -0.09
CA GLY A 681 47.66 -1.95 0.05
C GLY A 681 48.56 -2.05 -1.19
N ILE A 682 49.77 -2.59 -0.98
CA ILE A 682 50.92 -2.54 -1.91
C ILE A 682 50.73 -3.37 -3.20
N ASP A 683 49.88 -4.40 -3.19
CA ASP A 683 49.56 -5.22 -4.35
C ASP A 683 48.18 -4.85 -4.91
N ALA A 684 48.16 -4.15 -6.04
CA ALA A 684 46.97 -3.52 -6.64
C ALA A 684 45.99 -4.54 -7.29
N ASP A 685 45.45 -5.47 -6.51
CA ASP A 685 44.54 -6.51 -6.99
C ASP A 685 43.18 -6.46 -6.26
N TYR A 686 42.12 -6.37 -7.05
CA TYR A 686 40.73 -6.40 -6.57
C TYR A 686 40.39 -7.73 -5.88
N ASN A 687 41.16 -8.80 -6.12
CA ASN A 687 41.05 -10.08 -5.40
C ASN A 687 41.07 -9.92 -3.88
N LYS A 688 41.82 -8.95 -3.34
CA LYS A 688 41.86 -8.70 -1.89
C LYS A 688 40.49 -8.23 -1.35
N ILE A 689 39.79 -7.38 -2.11
CA ILE A 689 38.43 -6.91 -1.75
C ILE A 689 37.43 -8.06 -1.81
N LEU A 690 37.49 -8.89 -2.86
CA LEU A 690 36.65 -10.10 -2.98
C LEU A 690 36.89 -11.05 -1.80
N HIS A 691 38.16 -11.26 -1.44
CA HIS A 691 38.56 -12.11 -0.33
C HIS A 691 38.01 -11.59 1.00
N ILE A 692 38.26 -10.32 1.35
CA ILE A 692 37.76 -9.71 2.59
C ILE A 692 36.24 -9.77 2.66
N SER A 693 35.55 -9.48 1.55
CA SER A 693 34.09 -9.53 1.47
C SER A 693 33.58 -10.93 1.82
N LEU A 694 34.08 -11.98 1.15
CA LEU A 694 33.62 -13.34 1.41
C LEU A 694 34.01 -13.84 2.80
N VAL A 695 35.22 -13.54 3.27
CA VAL A 695 35.65 -13.92 4.61
C VAL A 695 34.73 -13.28 5.65
N LYS A 696 34.34 -12.00 5.49
CA LYS A 696 33.37 -11.35 6.38
C LYS A 696 31.99 -12.01 6.33
N LEU A 697 31.47 -12.28 5.14
CA LEU A 697 30.16 -12.91 4.97
C LEU A 697 30.10 -14.31 5.60
N PHE A 698 31.17 -15.10 5.47
CA PHE A 698 31.25 -16.44 6.06
C PHE A 698 31.66 -16.43 7.53
N SER A 699 32.48 -15.49 8.00
CA SER A 699 32.78 -15.35 9.43
C SER A 699 31.52 -15.06 10.23
N ASN A 700 30.60 -14.28 9.64
CA ASN A 700 29.31 -13.97 10.26
C ASN A 700 28.45 -15.22 10.55
N THR A 701 28.72 -16.36 9.90
CA THR A 701 28.03 -17.63 10.17
C THR A 701 28.44 -18.31 11.47
N LYS A 702 29.55 -17.86 12.09
CA LYS A 702 29.95 -18.31 13.43
C LYS A 702 29.08 -17.69 14.53
N HIS A 703 28.36 -16.61 14.20
CA HIS A 703 27.45 -15.96 15.12
C HIS A 703 26.04 -16.59 15.12
N PHE A 704 25.32 -16.38 16.23
CA PHE A 704 23.97 -16.91 16.48
C PHE A 704 22.87 -15.86 16.25
N ASP A 705 23.15 -14.76 15.54
CA ASP A 705 22.12 -13.77 15.17
C ASP A 705 21.51 -14.10 13.79
N ALA A 706 20.18 -14.30 13.76
CA ALA A 706 19.46 -14.73 12.57
C ALA A 706 19.50 -13.70 11.43
N ASP A 707 19.46 -12.40 11.76
CA ASP A 707 19.31 -11.31 10.78
C ASP A 707 20.62 -11.07 10.04
N ILE A 708 21.73 -11.04 10.78
CA ILE A 708 23.09 -10.92 10.22
C ILE A 708 23.39 -12.13 9.33
N LEU A 709 23.06 -13.34 9.81
CA LEU A 709 23.26 -14.58 9.06
C LEU A 709 22.44 -14.57 7.76
N ASP A 710 21.15 -14.18 7.84
CA ASP A 710 20.26 -14.14 6.68
C ASP A 710 20.70 -13.15 5.61
N TYR A 711 21.16 -11.97 6.02
CA TYR A 711 21.66 -10.96 5.10
C TYR A 711 23.02 -11.33 4.51
N SER A 712 23.94 -11.88 5.32
CA SER A 712 25.26 -12.29 4.85
C SER A 712 25.18 -13.38 3.77
N LEU A 713 24.32 -14.39 3.97
CA LEU A 713 24.11 -15.45 2.98
C LEU A 713 23.40 -14.95 1.71
N TYR A 714 22.46 -13.99 1.85
CA TYR A 714 21.86 -13.32 0.70
C TYR A 714 22.91 -12.58 -0.14
N LEU A 715 23.82 -11.85 0.50
CA LEU A 715 24.88 -11.10 -0.17
C LEU A 715 25.89 -12.02 -0.87
N ALA A 716 26.28 -13.13 -0.23
CA ALA A 716 27.15 -14.12 -0.85
C ALA A 716 26.50 -14.69 -2.13
N ARG A 717 25.20 -15.01 -2.10
CA ARG A 717 24.46 -15.44 -3.28
C ARG A 717 24.40 -14.36 -4.36
N PHE A 718 24.05 -13.14 -4.00
CA PHE A 718 24.00 -11.99 -4.91
C PHE A 718 25.35 -11.76 -5.62
N PHE A 719 26.43 -11.81 -4.85
CA PHE A 719 27.81 -11.66 -5.31
C PHE A 719 28.18 -12.69 -6.38
N PHE A 720 28.01 -13.99 -6.10
CA PHE A 720 28.36 -15.04 -7.06
C PHE A 720 27.49 -15.02 -8.31
N MET A 721 26.21 -14.68 -8.19
CA MET A 721 25.34 -14.51 -9.37
C MET A 721 25.84 -13.40 -10.29
N ARG A 722 26.29 -12.25 -9.76
CA ARG A 722 26.82 -11.16 -10.60
C ARG A 722 28.17 -11.48 -11.22
N LEU A 723 29.11 -12.05 -10.45
CA LEU A 723 30.41 -12.46 -10.99
C LEU A 723 30.25 -13.43 -12.17
N LYS A 724 29.35 -14.40 -12.03
CA LYS A 724 29.06 -15.40 -13.07
C LYS A 724 28.41 -14.79 -14.33
N LYS A 725 27.64 -13.71 -14.17
CA LYS A 725 27.06 -12.97 -15.29
C LYS A 725 28.12 -12.20 -16.08
N ASN A 726 29.14 -11.67 -15.39
CA ASN A 726 30.10 -10.74 -15.99
C ASN A 726 31.35 -11.41 -16.56
N PHE A 727 31.74 -12.59 -16.07
CA PHE A 727 32.94 -13.29 -16.51
C PHE A 727 32.64 -14.56 -17.31
N SER A 728 33.45 -14.82 -18.35
CA SER A 728 33.42 -16.08 -19.09
C SER A 728 33.79 -17.28 -18.19
N ARG A 729 33.24 -18.45 -18.52
CA ARG A 729 33.34 -19.69 -17.74
C ARG A 729 34.77 -20.10 -17.36
N GLU A 730 35.71 -20.02 -18.29
CA GLU A 730 37.12 -20.40 -18.05
C GLU A 730 37.80 -19.49 -17.04
N LYS A 731 37.46 -18.19 -17.07
CA LYS A 731 38.00 -17.18 -16.14
C LYS A 731 37.42 -17.37 -14.75
N PHE A 732 36.12 -17.64 -14.64
CA PHE A 732 35.44 -17.83 -13.35
C PHE A 732 36.00 -19.00 -12.53
N LYS A 733 36.35 -20.12 -13.19
CA LYS A 733 36.94 -21.31 -12.54
C LYS A 733 38.24 -21.03 -11.79
N ASN A 734 38.99 -20.01 -12.21
CA ASN A 734 40.31 -19.70 -11.68
C ASN A 734 40.28 -18.66 -10.55
N PHE A 735 39.10 -18.18 -10.14
CA PHE A 735 39.01 -17.21 -9.05
C PHE A 735 39.38 -17.84 -7.70
N GLN A 736 40.33 -17.20 -7.00
CA GLN A 736 40.77 -17.59 -5.65
C GLN A 736 39.61 -17.60 -4.64
N CYS A 737 38.57 -16.81 -4.88
CA CYS A 737 37.39 -16.72 -4.03
C CYS A 737 36.62 -18.05 -3.91
N LEU A 738 36.78 -18.97 -4.87
CA LEU A 738 36.17 -20.31 -4.84
C LEU A 738 36.81 -21.23 -3.78
N GLU A 739 38.09 -21.03 -3.46
CA GLU A 739 38.79 -21.79 -2.42
C GLU A 739 38.21 -21.48 -1.04
N ILE A 740 37.84 -20.21 -0.80
CA ILE A 740 37.21 -19.76 0.46
C ILE A 740 35.89 -20.51 0.70
N VAL A 741 35.06 -20.64 -0.35
CA VAL A 741 33.79 -21.38 -0.25
C VAL A 741 34.07 -22.86 0.04
N THR A 742 35.05 -23.45 -0.63
CA THR A 742 35.42 -24.86 -0.43
C THR A 742 35.89 -25.12 1.02
N GLN A 743 36.76 -24.26 1.55
CA GLN A 743 37.22 -24.32 2.93
C GLN A 743 36.07 -24.11 3.93
N PHE A 744 35.17 -23.18 3.62
CA PHE A 744 33.99 -22.92 4.45
C PHE A 744 33.08 -24.15 4.56
N ILE A 745 32.78 -24.82 3.44
CA ILE A 745 31.90 -26.01 3.46
C ILE A 745 32.55 -27.15 4.26
N GLN A 746 33.87 -27.31 4.21
CA GLN A 746 34.59 -28.28 5.05
C GLN A 746 34.48 -27.97 6.55
N GLN A 747 34.30 -26.70 6.91
CA GLN A 747 34.17 -26.24 8.30
C GLN A 747 32.71 -25.98 8.73
N ILE A 748 31.72 -26.37 7.92
CA ILE A 748 30.31 -26.00 8.15
C ILE A 748 29.79 -26.49 9.51
N ASP A 749 30.30 -27.62 10.01
CA ASP A 749 29.89 -28.20 11.29
C ASP A 749 30.36 -27.38 12.51
N PHE A 750 31.34 -26.47 12.34
CA PHE A 750 31.84 -25.57 13.38
C PHE A 750 31.13 -24.20 13.40
N THR A 751 30.03 -24.05 12.66
CA THR A 751 29.27 -22.80 12.55
C THR A 751 27.89 -22.94 13.22
N SER A 752 27.14 -21.83 13.34
CA SER A 752 25.77 -21.87 13.87
C SER A 752 24.81 -22.71 13.02
N LEU A 753 25.19 -23.02 11.78
CA LEU A 753 24.43 -23.84 10.82
C LEU A 753 24.41 -25.34 11.17
N SER A 754 25.19 -25.74 12.17
CA SER A 754 25.12 -27.07 12.77
C SER A 754 23.89 -27.24 13.66
N SER A 755 23.31 -26.15 14.18
CA SER A 755 22.14 -26.22 15.05
C SER A 755 20.83 -26.43 14.27
N ALA A 756 19.83 -27.04 14.90
CA ALA A 756 18.50 -27.20 14.31
C ALA A 756 17.81 -25.84 14.03
N THR A 757 18.11 -24.81 14.83
CA THR A 757 17.49 -23.47 14.73
C THR A 757 17.84 -22.76 13.43
N PHE A 758 19.09 -22.90 12.96
CA PHE A 758 19.58 -22.27 11.72
C PHE A 758 19.62 -23.22 10.52
N SER A 759 18.98 -24.39 10.63
CA SER A 759 18.90 -25.38 9.55
C SER A 759 18.32 -24.82 8.25
N LYS A 760 17.43 -23.82 8.32
CA LYS A 760 16.89 -23.13 7.13
C LYS A 760 17.97 -22.42 6.33
N ASN A 761 18.97 -21.85 6.99
CA ASN A 761 20.04 -21.07 6.38
C ASN A 761 21.00 -21.95 5.57
N ARG A 762 21.08 -23.25 5.89
CA ARG A 762 21.78 -24.24 5.05
C ARG A 762 21.22 -24.29 3.63
N THR A 763 19.91 -24.11 3.45
CA THR A 763 19.27 -24.01 2.12
C THR A 763 19.95 -22.93 1.27
N LYS A 764 20.18 -21.73 1.84
CA LYS A 764 20.81 -20.61 1.13
C LYS A 764 22.27 -20.89 0.77
N ILE A 765 22.98 -21.62 1.62
CA ILE A 765 24.37 -22.01 1.36
C ILE A 765 24.43 -22.99 0.19
N TYR A 766 23.60 -24.02 0.22
CA TYR A 766 23.57 -24.99 -0.87
C TYR A 766 22.98 -24.42 -2.17
N GLU A 767 22.19 -23.35 -2.11
CA GLU A 767 21.89 -22.53 -3.30
C GLU A 767 23.17 -21.88 -3.87
N ILE A 768 24.04 -21.32 -3.03
CA ILE A 768 25.35 -20.78 -3.47
C ILE A 768 26.23 -21.90 -4.05
N VAL A 769 26.31 -23.06 -3.39
CA VAL A 769 27.05 -24.23 -3.88
C VAL A 769 26.54 -24.65 -5.26
N ALA A 770 25.23 -24.76 -5.44
CA ALA A 770 24.66 -25.12 -6.73
C ALA A 770 24.91 -24.06 -7.80
N LEU A 771 24.77 -22.77 -7.47
CA LEU A 771 25.08 -21.68 -8.40
C LEU A 771 26.54 -21.71 -8.88
N ILE A 772 27.48 -22.10 -8.01
CA ILE A 772 28.90 -22.19 -8.35
C ILE A 772 29.19 -23.45 -9.15
N TRP A 773 28.78 -24.65 -8.70
CA TRP A 773 29.28 -25.93 -9.23
C TRP A 773 28.26 -26.79 -9.99
N ILE A 774 26.95 -26.52 -9.89
CA ILE A 774 25.88 -27.31 -10.53
C ILE A 774 25.19 -26.45 -11.58
N ASP A 775 25.81 -26.40 -12.76
CA ASP A 775 25.37 -25.61 -13.90
C ASP A 775 25.80 -26.26 -15.22
N ASP A 776 25.05 -26.03 -16.30
CA ASP A 776 25.23 -26.65 -17.64
C ASP A 776 26.47 -26.18 -18.38
N PHE A 777 27.26 -25.36 -17.72
CA PHE A 777 28.38 -24.62 -18.27
C PHE A 777 29.76 -25.16 -17.82
N TYR A 778 29.82 -26.29 -17.10
CA TYR A 778 31.08 -26.96 -16.73
C TYR A 778 31.28 -28.27 -17.50
N ASP A 779 32.39 -28.47 -18.23
CA ASP A 779 32.66 -29.77 -18.90
C ASP A 779 32.71 -30.97 -17.94
N ASN A 780 32.98 -30.74 -16.64
CA ASN A 780 32.95 -31.74 -15.57
C ASN A 780 31.81 -31.51 -14.55
N TYR A 781 30.66 -30.91 -14.93
CA TYR A 781 29.53 -30.69 -13.99
C TYR A 781 29.08 -31.99 -13.32
N LEU A 782 29.21 -33.14 -14.01
CA LEU A 782 28.90 -34.46 -13.47
C LEU A 782 29.82 -34.84 -12.29
N GLN A 783 31.13 -34.62 -12.41
CA GLN A 783 32.08 -34.93 -11.35
C GLN A 783 31.96 -33.94 -10.18
N ALA A 784 31.76 -32.66 -10.47
CA ALA A 784 31.55 -31.63 -9.44
C ALA A 784 30.26 -31.90 -8.66
N SER A 785 29.16 -32.21 -9.35
CA SER A 785 27.90 -32.57 -8.71
C SER A 785 28.01 -33.88 -7.92
N GLU A 786 28.70 -34.90 -8.43
CA GLU A 786 28.98 -36.13 -7.68
C GLU A 786 29.75 -35.86 -6.38
N ASN A 787 30.76 -34.98 -6.41
CA ASN A 787 31.51 -34.60 -5.21
C ASN A 787 30.63 -33.85 -4.19
N VAL A 788 29.81 -32.91 -4.66
CA VAL A 788 28.83 -32.20 -3.81
C VAL A 788 27.84 -33.18 -3.19
N TYR A 789 27.31 -34.14 -3.95
CA TYR A 789 26.40 -35.16 -3.40
C TYR A 789 27.09 -36.09 -2.41
N LYS A 790 28.33 -36.51 -2.65
CA LYS A 790 29.11 -37.28 -1.69
C LYS A 790 29.25 -36.52 -0.37
N GLN A 791 29.53 -35.22 -0.43
CA GLN A 791 29.63 -34.38 0.76
C GLN A 791 28.29 -34.22 1.49
N VAL A 792 27.18 -34.01 0.77
CA VAL A 792 25.84 -33.95 1.39
C VAL A 792 25.47 -35.30 2.01
N LYS A 793 25.79 -36.42 1.36
CA LYS A 793 25.58 -37.78 1.89
C LYS A 793 26.42 -38.05 3.14
N GLN A 794 27.55 -37.35 3.29
CA GLN A 794 28.29 -37.05 4.53
C GLN A 794 27.39 -37.03 5.78
N THR A 795 26.32 -36.24 5.68
CA THR A 795 25.41 -35.92 6.80
C THR A 795 24.58 -37.10 7.31
N LEU A 796 24.41 -38.16 6.52
CA LEU A 796 23.61 -39.35 6.87
C LEU A 796 24.44 -40.51 7.43
N VAL A 797 25.78 -40.39 7.49
CA VAL A 797 26.67 -41.49 7.91
C VAL A 797 26.41 -41.97 9.34
N ASN A 798 25.98 -41.07 10.23
CA ASN A 798 25.67 -41.37 11.64
C ASN A 798 24.22 -41.86 11.85
N GLY A 799 23.49 -42.19 10.78
CA GLY A 799 22.09 -42.64 10.83
C GLY A 799 21.05 -41.55 10.53
N ILE A 800 19.80 -41.97 10.41
CA ILE A 800 18.65 -41.09 10.15
C ILE A 800 18.05 -40.64 11.49
N ASN A 801 18.62 -39.59 12.07
CA ASN A 801 18.12 -38.93 13.28
C ASN A 801 17.43 -37.60 12.91
N ARG A 802 16.73 -36.96 13.86
CA ARG A 802 16.03 -35.68 13.66
C ARG A 802 16.91 -34.63 12.97
N GLU A 803 18.10 -34.38 13.50
CA GLU A 803 18.98 -33.31 13.00
C GLU A 803 19.64 -33.65 11.67
N SER A 804 20.11 -34.89 11.48
CA SER A 804 20.75 -35.33 10.23
C SER A 804 19.77 -35.29 9.06
N LEU A 805 18.52 -35.71 9.29
CA LEU A 805 17.45 -35.65 8.31
C LEU A 805 17.11 -34.21 7.92
N MET A 806 16.96 -33.31 8.92
CA MET A 806 16.69 -31.90 8.65
C MET A 806 17.83 -31.24 7.86
N LYS A 807 19.09 -31.49 8.23
CA LYS A 807 20.27 -30.97 7.51
C LYS A 807 20.30 -31.49 6.07
N TYR A 808 20.22 -32.81 5.89
CA TYR A 808 20.24 -33.44 4.57
C TYR A 808 19.16 -32.88 3.64
N LEU A 809 17.91 -32.82 4.10
CA LEU A 809 16.81 -32.30 3.29
C LEU A 809 16.96 -30.80 2.99
N ARG A 810 17.45 -29.98 3.92
CA ARG A 810 17.69 -28.54 3.69
C ARG A 810 18.80 -28.31 2.67
N ASP A 811 19.85 -29.10 2.73
CA ASP A 811 20.95 -29.07 1.77
C ASP A 811 20.43 -29.42 0.37
N LEU A 812 19.65 -30.50 0.25
CA LEU A 812 19.00 -30.90 -1.00
C LEU A 812 18.02 -29.85 -1.56
N ILE A 813 17.21 -29.21 -0.71
CA ILE A 813 16.32 -28.10 -1.14
C ILE A 813 17.15 -27.00 -1.80
N GLY A 814 18.27 -26.62 -1.17
CA GLY A 814 19.13 -25.55 -1.67
C GLY A 814 19.72 -25.88 -3.04
N LEU A 815 20.20 -27.11 -3.20
CA LEU A 815 20.69 -27.61 -4.49
C LEU A 815 19.60 -27.56 -5.56
N ASN A 816 18.45 -28.17 -5.27
CA ASN A 816 17.33 -28.27 -6.20
C ASN A 816 16.76 -26.91 -6.63
N ASN A 817 16.84 -25.90 -5.75
CA ASN A 817 16.29 -24.59 -6.03
C ASN A 817 16.98 -23.86 -7.20
N CYS A 818 18.24 -24.18 -7.49
CA CYS A 818 19.04 -23.54 -8.55
C CYS A 818 19.12 -24.37 -9.83
N ILE A 819 18.64 -25.61 -9.83
CA ILE A 819 18.68 -26.49 -11.00
C ILE A 819 17.51 -26.14 -11.93
N GLU A 820 17.81 -25.47 -13.05
CA GLU A 820 16.81 -25.11 -14.06
C GLU A 820 16.81 -26.04 -15.27
N ILE A 821 17.95 -26.68 -15.59
CA ILE A 821 18.05 -27.53 -16.76
C ILE A 821 17.65 -28.97 -16.45
N ALA A 822 16.81 -29.53 -17.34
CA ALA A 822 16.31 -30.89 -17.26
C ALA A 822 17.41 -31.95 -17.09
N LYS A 823 18.49 -31.92 -17.90
CA LYS A 823 19.58 -32.92 -17.86
C LYS A 823 20.26 -32.99 -16.49
N ILE A 824 20.59 -31.84 -15.89
CA ILE A 824 21.18 -31.76 -14.55
C ILE A 824 20.19 -32.27 -13.51
N PHE A 825 18.91 -31.90 -13.63
CA PHE A 825 17.87 -32.42 -12.75
C PHE A 825 17.76 -33.95 -12.81
N ARG A 826 17.89 -34.56 -13.99
CA ARG A 826 17.90 -36.04 -14.11
C ARG A 826 19.08 -36.67 -13.39
N PHE A 827 20.26 -36.08 -13.54
CA PHE A 827 21.46 -36.55 -12.85
C PHE A 827 21.28 -36.44 -11.32
N TYR A 828 20.87 -35.26 -10.85
CA TYR A 828 20.54 -35.00 -9.46
C TYR A 828 19.56 -36.02 -8.89
N PHE A 829 18.41 -36.22 -9.56
CA PHE A 829 17.36 -37.09 -9.07
C PHE A 829 17.81 -38.55 -8.99
N LYS A 830 18.56 -39.04 -9.99
CA LYS A 830 19.10 -40.42 -9.98
C LYS A 830 20.01 -40.68 -8.77
N HIS A 831 20.78 -39.68 -8.34
CA HIS A 831 21.68 -39.82 -7.19
C HIS A 831 20.95 -39.83 -5.84
N ILE A 832 19.88 -39.05 -5.71
CA ILE A 832 19.14 -38.96 -4.43
C ILE A 832 18.01 -39.97 -4.31
N TYR A 833 17.51 -40.54 -5.42
CA TYR A 833 16.31 -41.40 -5.42
C TYR A 833 16.41 -42.57 -4.44
N GLY A 834 17.55 -43.28 -4.41
CA GLY A 834 17.76 -44.40 -3.48
C GLY A 834 17.72 -43.97 -2.02
N ASP A 835 18.32 -42.82 -1.70
CA ASP A 835 18.32 -42.26 -0.35
C ASP A 835 16.90 -41.82 0.05
N LEU A 836 16.15 -41.18 -0.86
CA LEU A 836 14.75 -40.77 -0.63
C LEU A 836 13.82 -41.96 -0.41
N ALA A 837 13.98 -43.04 -1.17
CA ALA A 837 13.17 -44.24 -0.99
C ALA A 837 13.38 -44.84 0.41
N MET A 838 14.64 -44.92 0.88
CA MET A 838 14.96 -45.39 2.23
C MET A 838 14.45 -44.46 3.32
N ILE A 839 14.54 -43.13 3.11
CA ILE A 839 14.01 -42.14 4.05
C ILE A 839 12.50 -42.33 4.18
N PHE A 840 11.74 -42.28 3.07
CA PHE A 840 10.28 -42.36 3.06
C PHE A 840 9.72 -43.66 3.65
N GLN A 841 10.41 -44.79 3.46
CA GLN A 841 10.05 -46.06 4.12
C GLN A 841 10.09 -45.97 5.66
N ASN A 842 11.01 -45.18 6.21
CA ASN A 842 11.21 -45.04 7.66
C ASN A 842 10.59 -43.74 8.23
N MET A 843 9.81 -42.98 7.45
CA MET A 843 9.32 -41.67 7.88
C MET A 843 8.23 -41.71 8.97
N GLN A 844 7.56 -42.85 9.13
CA GLN A 844 6.46 -42.99 10.10
C GLN A 844 6.90 -42.66 11.54
N GLN A 845 8.17 -42.93 11.89
CA GLN A 845 8.71 -42.60 13.21
C GLN A 845 8.77 -41.09 13.50
N PHE A 846 8.79 -40.24 12.47
CA PHE A 846 8.89 -38.79 12.59
C PHE A 846 7.55 -38.06 12.41
N PHE A 847 6.44 -38.76 12.21
CA PHE A 847 5.13 -38.12 11.98
C PHE A 847 4.67 -37.23 13.14
N HIS A 848 5.11 -37.54 14.36
CA HIS A 848 4.83 -36.74 15.56
C HIS A 848 5.59 -35.40 15.61
N ASP A 849 6.62 -35.23 14.79
CA ASP A 849 7.51 -34.08 14.82
C ASP A 849 7.18 -33.07 13.71
N ASN A 850 6.39 -32.05 14.06
CA ASN A 850 5.93 -31.03 13.13
C ASN A 850 7.08 -30.27 12.43
N GLU A 851 8.23 -30.09 13.09
CA GLU A 851 9.36 -29.38 12.47
C GLU A 851 10.03 -30.19 11.37
N VAL A 852 10.22 -31.48 11.61
CA VAL A 852 10.76 -32.41 10.61
C VAL A 852 9.79 -32.54 9.44
N MET A 853 8.49 -32.72 9.70
CA MET A 853 7.47 -32.81 8.64
C MET A 853 7.41 -31.52 7.81
N LYS A 854 7.56 -30.36 8.45
CA LYS A 854 7.62 -29.08 7.74
C LYS A 854 8.79 -29.01 6.75
N VAL A 855 9.95 -29.57 7.09
CA VAL A 855 11.14 -29.63 6.21
C VAL A 855 10.93 -30.64 5.09
N VAL A 856 10.36 -31.80 5.37
CA VAL A 856 10.04 -32.83 4.36
C VAL A 856 9.04 -32.30 3.33
N LEU A 857 8.01 -31.60 3.79
CA LEU A 857 7.04 -30.95 2.91
C LEU A 857 7.63 -29.75 2.16
N ASP A 858 8.59 -29.01 2.74
CA ASP A 858 9.36 -27.99 2.01
C ASP A 858 10.17 -28.63 0.87
N PHE A 859 10.78 -29.79 1.13
CA PHE A 859 11.51 -30.56 0.13
C PHE A 859 10.60 -31.06 -0.98
N GLY A 860 9.44 -31.62 -0.63
CA GLY A 860 8.40 -32.00 -1.59
C GLY A 860 8.03 -30.84 -2.50
N ASN A 861 7.62 -29.70 -1.92
CA ASN A 861 7.27 -28.50 -2.68
C ASN A 861 8.40 -27.99 -3.59
N SER A 862 9.65 -28.05 -3.13
CA SER A 862 10.80 -27.64 -3.94
C SER A 862 11.00 -28.59 -5.13
N LEU A 863 10.93 -29.90 -4.90
CA LEU A 863 11.17 -30.92 -5.91
C LEU A 863 10.06 -30.96 -6.97
N THR A 864 8.80 -30.84 -6.54
CA THR A 864 7.62 -30.96 -7.39
C THR A 864 7.26 -29.69 -8.14
N PHE A 865 7.98 -28.59 -7.95
CA PHE A 865 7.73 -27.34 -8.67
C PHE A 865 8.47 -27.32 -10.02
N ASN A 866 7.73 -27.16 -11.13
CA ASN A 866 8.27 -27.19 -12.51
C ASN A 866 9.02 -25.90 -12.88
N LYS A 867 10.16 -25.63 -12.25
CA LYS A 867 11.00 -24.48 -12.62
C LYS A 867 11.47 -24.62 -14.06
N ALA A 868 11.21 -23.59 -14.88
CA ALA A 868 11.66 -23.51 -16.27
C ALA A 868 11.34 -24.77 -17.10
N GLN A 869 10.21 -25.44 -16.82
CA GLN A 869 9.78 -26.62 -17.57
C GLN A 869 10.74 -27.84 -17.50
N ARG A 870 11.59 -27.92 -16.47
CA ARG A 870 12.60 -28.99 -16.29
C ARG A 870 12.04 -30.41 -16.17
N LEU A 871 10.76 -30.55 -15.82
CA LEU A 871 10.04 -31.82 -15.61
C LEU A 871 9.05 -32.16 -16.75
N ASN A 872 9.13 -31.49 -17.91
CA ASN A 872 8.22 -31.76 -19.03
C ASN A 872 8.19 -33.24 -19.45
N HIS A 873 7.04 -33.65 -19.99
CA HIS A 873 6.80 -34.97 -20.59
C HIS A 873 7.76 -35.26 -21.76
N GLU A 874 8.98 -35.69 -21.46
CA GLU A 874 9.74 -36.48 -22.41
C GLU A 874 9.22 -37.92 -22.34
N SER A 875 8.76 -38.45 -23.47
CA SER A 875 8.15 -39.78 -23.62
C SER A 875 8.97 -40.94 -23.05
N ASN A 876 10.26 -40.73 -22.75
CA ASN A 876 11.21 -41.76 -22.32
C ASN A 876 11.73 -41.61 -20.87
N SER A 877 11.19 -40.70 -20.04
CA SER A 877 11.70 -40.49 -18.67
C SER A 877 10.76 -41.03 -17.57
N PRO A 878 11.21 -41.96 -16.71
CA PRO A 878 10.42 -42.46 -15.57
C PRO A 878 10.40 -41.51 -14.36
N ILE A 879 11.10 -40.38 -14.43
CA ILE A 879 11.37 -39.51 -13.27
C ILE A 879 10.09 -38.90 -12.71
N GLY A 880 9.21 -38.39 -13.57
CA GLY A 880 7.92 -37.83 -13.12
C GLY A 880 7.08 -38.86 -12.37
N TYR A 881 7.08 -40.11 -12.87
CA TYR A 881 6.33 -41.21 -12.26
C TYR A 881 6.92 -41.61 -10.91
N GLN A 882 8.24 -41.74 -10.84
CA GLN A 882 8.97 -42.05 -9.62
C GLN A 882 8.78 -40.98 -8.53
N ILE A 883 8.86 -39.70 -8.88
CA ILE A 883 8.62 -38.60 -7.94
C ILE A 883 7.18 -38.69 -7.41
N PHE A 884 6.21 -38.79 -8.32
CA PHE A 884 4.82 -38.83 -7.91
C PHE A 884 4.52 -40.04 -7.03
N GLN A 885 4.97 -41.25 -7.40
CA GLN A 885 4.76 -42.48 -6.64
C GLN A 885 5.35 -42.39 -5.22
N LEU A 886 6.59 -41.90 -5.07
CA LEU A 886 7.22 -41.74 -3.76
C LEU A 886 6.46 -40.75 -2.87
N PHE A 887 6.06 -39.60 -3.43
CA PHE A 887 5.37 -38.57 -2.63
C PHE A 887 3.91 -38.93 -2.37
N SER A 888 3.17 -39.49 -3.33
CA SER A 888 1.76 -39.86 -3.14
C SER A 888 1.60 -40.93 -2.07
N THR A 889 2.48 -41.95 -2.05
CA THR A 889 2.51 -42.98 -1.01
C THR A 889 2.81 -42.37 0.36
N PHE A 890 3.87 -41.58 0.49
CA PHE A 890 4.21 -40.87 1.74
C PHE A 890 3.08 -39.93 2.21
N LEU A 891 2.58 -39.07 1.33
CA LEU A 891 1.55 -38.08 1.65
C LEU A 891 0.23 -38.75 2.04
N SER A 892 -0.11 -39.91 1.45
CA SER A 892 -1.29 -40.67 1.86
C SER A 892 -1.17 -41.20 3.29
N GLN A 893 -0.01 -41.76 3.66
CA GLN A 893 0.26 -42.25 5.01
C GLN A 893 0.25 -41.11 6.04
N TYR A 894 0.89 -39.99 5.70
CA TYR A 894 0.93 -38.82 6.57
C TYR A 894 -0.43 -38.14 6.70
N SER A 895 -1.22 -38.06 5.63
CA SER A 895 -2.59 -37.52 5.66
C SER A 895 -3.51 -38.37 6.56
N ARG A 896 -3.41 -39.70 6.48
CA ARG A 896 -4.13 -40.63 7.39
C ARG A 896 -3.72 -40.42 8.86
N TYR A 897 -2.43 -40.19 9.13
CA TYR A 897 -1.95 -39.83 10.46
C TYR A 897 -2.55 -38.51 10.95
N LEU A 898 -2.52 -37.46 10.13
CA LEU A 898 -3.12 -36.15 10.46
C LEU A 898 -4.62 -36.27 10.73
N LEU A 899 -5.36 -37.01 9.90
CA LEU A 899 -6.78 -37.30 10.09
C LEU A 899 -7.06 -37.94 11.44
N SER A 900 -6.27 -38.95 11.83
CA SER A 900 -6.40 -39.62 13.14
C SER A 900 -6.23 -38.65 14.31
N LYS A 901 -5.34 -37.65 14.19
CA LYS A 901 -5.12 -36.64 15.24
C LYS A 901 -6.24 -35.62 15.30
N LEU A 902 -6.70 -35.14 14.15
CA LEU A 902 -7.78 -34.16 14.05
C LEU A 902 -9.14 -34.71 14.51
N GLN A 903 -9.36 -36.02 14.36
CA GLN A 903 -10.60 -36.69 14.79
C GLN A 903 -10.60 -37.09 16.27
N VAL A 904 -9.44 -37.46 16.84
CA VAL A 904 -9.35 -38.04 18.21
C VAL A 904 -9.09 -36.98 19.29
N GLN A 905 -8.38 -35.88 18.99
CA GLN A 905 -7.99 -34.91 20.01
C GLN A 905 -8.97 -33.73 20.09
N ASN A 906 -9.25 -33.26 21.33
CA ASN A 906 -10.06 -32.07 21.56
C ASN A 906 -9.49 -30.87 20.79
N ARG A 907 -10.26 -30.33 19.84
CA ARG A 907 -9.85 -29.20 18.97
C ARG A 907 -9.36 -27.95 19.74
N LYS A 908 -9.75 -27.78 21.01
CA LYS A 908 -9.29 -26.69 21.89
C LYS A 908 -7.84 -26.83 22.39
N VAL A 909 -7.27 -28.03 22.38
CA VAL A 909 -5.90 -28.33 22.87
C VAL A 909 -4.90 -28.43 21.71
N LEU A 910 -5.39 -28.63 20.49
CA LEU A 910 -4.60 -28.72 19.27
C LEU A 910 -4.16 -27.32 18.80
N ASN A 911 -2.90 -27.18 18.39
CA ASN A 911 -2.43 -26.00 17.67
C ASN A 911 -2.92 -26.06 16.21
N ILE A 912 -4.19 -25.68 15.99
CA ILE A 912 -4.87 -25.75 14.69
C ILE A 912 -4.10 -24.99 13.61
N GLU A 913 -3.45 -23.87 13.95
CA GLU A 913 -2.69 -23.07 13.00
C GLU A 913 -1.46 -23.83 12.45
N GLU A 914 -0.76 -24.58 13.30
CA GLU A 914 0.39 -25.39 12.86
C GLU A 914 -0.01 -26.54 11.95
N TYR A 915 -1.06 -27.28 12.31
CA TYR A 915 -1.57 -28.35 11.45
C TYR A 915 -2.08 -27.80 10.12
N SER A 916 -2.75 -26.64 10.13
CA SER A 916 -3.20 -25.97 8.92
C SER A 916 -2.03 -25.58 8.00
N LYS A 917 -0.90 -25.14 8.57
CA LYS A 917 0.34 -24.88 7.81
C LYS A 917 0.89 -26.14 7.13
N LEU A 918 0.82 -27.29 7.80
CA LEU A 918 1.30 -28.56 7.25
C LEU A 918 0.38 -29.03 6.13
N ILE A 919 -0.94 -28.98 6.34
CA ILE A 919 -1.96 -29.36 5.34
C ILE A 919 -1.87 -28.47 4.09
N TYR A 920 -1.72 -27.15 4.28
CA TYR A 920 -1.49 -26.20 3.19
C TYR A 920 -0.31 -26.62 2.30
N LYS A 921 0.78 -27.13 2.89
CA LYS A 921 1.93 -27.60 2.12
C LYS A 921 1.65 -28.90 1.38
N ILE A 922 0.87 -29.81 1.94
CA ILE A 922 0.42 -31.05 1.26
C ILE A 922 -0.39 -30.67 0.03
N PHE A 923 -1.34 -29.74 0.20
CA PHE A 923 -2.18 -29.22 -0.88
C PHE A 923 -1.31 -28.60 -1.97
N LYS A 924 -0.37 -27.72 -1.60
CA LYS A 924 0.55 -27.12 -2.57
C LYS A 924 1.32 -28.15 -3.40
N ILE A 925 1.80 -29.24 -2.79
CA ILE A 925 2.49 -30.32 -3.52
C ILE A 925 1.58 -30.93 -4.59
N LEU A 926 0.32 -31.25 -4.26
CA LEU A 926 -0.65 -31.77 -5.22
C LEU A 926 -0.89 -30.79 -6.38
N ASN A 927 -1.07 -29.51 -6.07
CA ASN A 927 -1.24 -28.48 -7.09
C ASN A 927 -0.05 -28.38 -8.04
N ASP A 928 1.16 -28.40 -7.51
CA ASP A 928 2.38 -28.33 -8.33
C ASP A 928 2.53 -29.59 -9.20
N PHE A 929 2.10 -30.77 -8.71
CA PHE A 929 2.02 -31.99 -9.51
C PHE A 929 1.03 -31.90 -10.67
N LEU A 930 -0.19 -31.44 -10.39
CA LEU A 930 -1.28 -31.38 -11.37
C LEU A 930 -1.03 -30.30 -12.43
N LYS A 931 -0.64 -29.09 -12.01
CA LYS A 931 -0.30 -27.99 -12.95
C LYS A 931 0.97 -28.28 -13.75
N GLY A 932 1.88 -29.05 -13.17
CA GLY A 932 3.18 -29.34 -13.75
C GLY A 932 3.16 -30.25 -14.97
N ASN A 933 2.08 -31.04 -15.16
CA ASN A 933 1.94 -32.02 -16.23
C ASN A 933 3.21 -32.89 -16.39
N TYR A 934 3.60 -33.59 -15.32
CA TYR A 934 4.82 -34.43 -15.34
C TYR A 934 4.57 -35.84 -15.86
N VAL A 935 3.41 -36.41 -15.51
CA VAL A 935 2.97 -37.74 -15.93
C VAL A 935 1.48 -37.68 -16.22
N ASN A 936 1.06 -38.32 -17.32
CA ASN A 936 -0.36 -38.50 -17.55
C ASN A 936 -0.91 -39.42 -16.45
N LEU A 937 -1.85 -38.92 -15.64
CA LEU A 937 -2.37 -39.64 -14.48
C LEU A 937 -3.02 -40.99 -14.84
N SER A 938 -3.48 -41.17 -16.08
CA SER A 938 -3.99 -42.47 -16.60
C SER A 938 -2.92 -43.57 -16.64
N THR A 939 -1.64 -43.21 -16.56
CA THR A 939 -0.51 -44.15 -16.55
C THR A 939 -0.51 -45.05 -15.30
N PHE A 940 -0.97 -44.55 -14.15
CA PHE A 940 -0.91 -45.31 -12.89
C PHE A 940 -1.89 -46.49 -12.88
N PRO A 941 -3.18 -46.31 -13.23
CA PRO A 941 -4.10 -47.44 -13.42
C PRO A 941 -3.59 -48.45 -14.45
N MET A 942 -2.98 -48.00 -15.56
CA MET A 942 -2.45 -48.88 -16.61
C MET A 942 -1.35 -49.82 -16.10
N PHE A 943 -0.57 -49.39 -15.11
CA PHE A 943 0.47 -50.21 -14.46
C PHE A 943 -0.01 -50.88 -13.16
N GLY A 944 -1.29 -50.77 -12.80
CA GLY A 944 -1.85 -51.36 -11.57
C GLY A 944 -1.38 -50.67 -10.28
N ASP A 945 -0.91 -49.42 -10.36
CA ASP A 945 -0.42 -48.66 -9.21
C ASP A 945 -1.58 -47.90 -8.52
N SER A 946 -1.85 -48.23 -7.26
CA SER A 946 -2.92 -47.61 -6.46
C SER A 946 -2.55 -46.27 -5.83
N SER A 947 -1.31 -45.81 -5.97
CA SER A 947 -0.78 -44.65 -5.23
C SER A 947 -1.53 -43.34 -5.49
N ILE A 948 -1.97 -43.06 -6.72
CA ILE A 948 -2.86 -41.93 -7.04
C ILE A 948 -4.17 -42.06 -6.26
N LYS A 949 -4.80 -43.23 -6.35
CA LYS A 949 -6.11 -43.48 -5.74
C LYS A 949 -6.05 -43.31 -4.24
N ASP A 950 -5.06 -43.94 -3.59
CA ASP A 950 -4.82 -43.84 -2.16
C ASP A 950 -4.58 -42.40 -1.69
N TYR A 951 -3.81 -41.64 -2.47
CA TYR A 951 -3.53 -40.25 -2.15
C TYR A 951 -4.77 -39.37 -2.30
N LEU A 952 -5.50 -39.46 -3.42
CA LEU A 952 -6.73 -38.70 -3.66
C LEU A 952 -7.81 -38.98 -2.59
N HIS A 953 -7.98 -40.23 -2.16
CA HIS A 953 -8.86 -40.57 -1.05
C HIS A 953 -8.48 -39.81 0.23
N SER A 954 -7.21 -39.94 0.65
CA SER A 954 -6.73 -39.28 1.87
C SER A 954 -6.77 -37.76 1.79
N PHE A 955 -6.55 -37.18 0.61
CA PHE A 955 -6.60 -35.75 0.34
C PHE A 955 -8.02 -35.20 0.48
N LEU A 956 -9.02 -35.88 -0.10
CA LEU A 956 -10.42 -35.44 -0.03
C LEU A 956 -10.97 -35.58 1.39
N ASP A 957 -10.63 -36.65 2.10
CA ASP A 957 -11.00 -36.81 3.50
C ASP A 957 -10.38 -35.71 4.39
N LEU A 958 -9.10 -35.39 4.16
CA LEU A 958 -8.42 -34.28 4.85
C LEU A 958 -9.09 -32.94 4.55
N THR A 959 -9.42 -32.68 3.28
CA THR A 959 -10.10 -31.45 2.84
C THR A 959 -11.46 -31.32 3.51
N TYR A 960 -12.24 -32.39 3.58
CA TYR A 960 -13.56 -32.39 4.22
C TYR A 960 -13.48 -32.06 5.72
N VAL A 961 -12.53 -32.67 6.46
CA VAL A 961 -12.38 -32.44 7.91
C VAL A 961 -11.90 -31.02 8.23
N VAL A 962 -10.95 -30.51 7.43
CA VAL A 962 -10.22 -29.26 7.69
C VAL A 962 -10.98 -28.03 7.18
N ASN A 963 -11.97 -28.22 6.30
CA ASN A 963 -12.81 -27.18 5.69
C ASN A 963 -13.27 -26.11 6.69
N VAL A 964 -13.73 -26.53 7.88
CA VAL A 964 -14.21 -25.65 8.94
C VAL A 964 -13.07 -24.87 9.60
N ASP A 965 -11.92 -25.50 9.82
CA ASP A 965 -10.78 -24.88 10.50
C ASP A 965 -10.11 -23.81 9.61
N PHE A 966 -10.12 -24.01 8.29
CA PHE A 966 -9.59 -23.05 7.32
C PHE A 966 -10.41 -21.76 7.23
N GLN A 967 -11.67 -21.75 7.66
CA GLN A 967 -12.50 -20.55 7.72
C GLN A 967 -11.86 -19.44 8.56
N GLN A 968 -11.08 -19.79 9.58
CA GLN A 968 -10.40 -18.82 10.44
C GLN A 968 -9.17 -18.16 9.78
N TYR A 969 -8.67 -18.74 8.69
CA TYR A 969 -7.40 -18.36 8.06
C TYR A 969 -7.57 -18.20 6.54
N PRO A 970 -7.87 -16.98 6.03
CA PRO A 970 -8.20 -16.73 4.62
C PRO A 970 -7.15 -17.29 3.64
N LYS A 971 -5.86 -17.17 3.98
CA LYS A 971 -4.75 -17.71 3.16
C LYS A 971 -4.85 -19.22 2.91
N TYR A 972 -5.28 -20.01 3.90
CA TYR A 972 -5.40 -21.46 3.75
C TYR A 972 -6.69 -21.85 3.03
N GLN A 973 -7.78 -21.13 3.28
CA GLN A 973 -9.04 -21.25 2.56
C GLN A 973 -8.86 -21.00 1.06
N GLU A 974 -8.18 -19.91 0.68
CA GLU A 974 -7.82 -19.59 -0.71
C GLU A 974 -7.07 -20.73 -1.39
N SER A 975 -6.06 -21.27 -0.70
CA SER A 975 -5.28 -22.38 -1.21
C SER A 975 -6.13 -23.62 -1.40
N MET A 976 -7.02 -23.95 -0.47
CA MET A 976 -7.90 -25.11 -0.58
C MET A 976 -8.85 -24.97 -1.78
N ILE A 977 -9.48 -23.81 -1.95
CA ILE A 977 -10.36 -23.53 -3.11
C ILE A 977 -9.56 -23.66 -4.42
N GLU A 978 -8.35 -23.10 -4.46
CA GLU A 978 -7.48 -23.24 -5.64
C GLU A 978 -7.10 -24.70 -5.91
N ASN A 979 -6.89 -25.51 -4.86
CA ASN A 979 -6.62 -26.94 -5.01
C ASN A 979 -7.80 -27.71 -5.59
N LEU A 980 -9.02 -27.44 -5.12
CA LEU A 980 -10.23 -28.06 -5.66
C LEU A 980 -10.44 -27.67 -7.12
N HIS A 981 -10.17 -26.42 -7.48
CA HIS A 981 -10.24 -25.94 -8.86
C HIS A 981 -9.26 -26.69 -9.76
N VAL A 982 -7.98 -26.75 -9.38
CA VAL A 982 -6.95 -27.45 -10.17
C VAL A 982 -7.24 -28.95 -10.29
N LEU A 983 -7.73 -29.57 -9.22
CA LEU A 983 -8.11 -30.98 -9.23
C LEU A 983 -9.25 -31.26 -10.22
N THR A 984 -10.28 -30.42 -10.24
CA THR A 984 -11.44 -30.58 -11.15
C THR A 984 -11.15 -30.14 -12.58
N ASP A 985 -10.20 -29.23 -12.80
CA ASP A 985 -9.79 -28.81 -14.14
C ASP A 985 -8.89 -29.87 -14.81
N MET A 986 -7.92 -30.44 -14.05
CA MET A 986 -6.86 -31.27 -14.63
C MET A 986 -7.06 -32.78 -14.44
N ALA A 987 -7.82 -33.22 -13.44
CA ALA A 987 -7.87 -34.63 -13.03
C ALA A 987 -9.29 -35.20 -12.91
N ILE A 988 -10.29 -34.56 -13.51
CA ILE A 988 -11.71 -34.93 -13.34
C ILE A 988 -12.04 -36.34 -13.83
N GLU A 989 -11.52 -36.75 -14.98
CA GLU A 989 -11.69 -38.11 -15.50
C GLU A 989 -11.14 -39.15 -14.51
N VAL A 990 -9.98 -38.87 -13.91
CA VAL A 990 -9.35 -39.74 -12.92
C VAL A 990 -10.20 -39.85 -11.65
N LEU A 991 -10.86 -38.77 -11.23
CA LEU A 991 -11.80 -38.80 -10.11
C LEU A 991 -12.97 -39.75 -10.41
N PHE A 992 -13.60 -39.62 -11.59
CA PHE A 992 -14.74 -40.47 -11.98
C PHE A 992 -14.34 -41.93 -12.28
N ALA A 993 -13.12 -42.16 -12.77
CA ALA A 993 -12.63 -43.50 -13.10
C ALA A 993 -12.20 -44.31 -11.86
N ASN A 994 -11.52 -43.66 -10.91
CA ASN A 994 -10.79 -44.36 -9.84
C ASN A 994 -11.36 -44.17 -8.44
N LEU A 995 -12.20 -43.15 -8.21
CA LEU A 995 -12.82 -42.90 -6.90
C LEU A 995 -14.27 -43.39 -6.89
N GLU A 996 -14.71 -43.77 -5.70
CA GLU A 996 -16.13 -44.06 -5.44
C GLU A 996 -16.95 -42.76 -5.52
N ILE A 997 -18.20 -42.86 -5.98
CA ILE A 997 -19.16 -41.73 -6.12
C ILE A 997 -19.22 -40.86 -4.86
N ASN A 998 -19.12 -41.48 -3.68
CA ASN A 998 -19.13 -40.82 -2.38
C ASN A 998 -18.10 -39.67 -2.26
N TYR A 999 -16.97 -39.76 -2.95
CA TYR A 999 -15.92 -38.73 -2.90
C TYR A 999 -16.21 -37.51 -3.78
N VAL A 1000 -16.86 -37.70 -4.94
CA VAL A 1000 -17.31 -36.58 -5.78
C VAL A 1000 -18.47 -35.86 -5.09
N SER A 1001 -19.37 -36.60 -4.44
CA SER A 1001 -20.43 -36.03 -3.61
C SER A 1001 -19.87 -35.22 -2.43
N LYS A 1002 -18.88 -35.75 -1.69
CA LYS A 1002 -18.15 -35.01 -0.64
C LYS A 1002 -17.53 -33.72 -1.15
N LEU A 1003 -16.99 -33.70 -2.37
CA LEU A 1003 -16.42 -32.50 -2.99
C LEU A 1003 -17.51 -31.43 -3.19
N LEU A 1004 -18.69 -31.81 -3.70
CA LEU A 1004 -19.83 -30.90 -3.79
C LEU A 1004 -20.31 -30.41 -2.41
N GLU A 1005 -20.34 -31.27 -1.39
CA GLU A 1005 -20.68 -30.87 -0.01
C GLU A 1005 -19.69 -29.83 0.54
N VAL A 1006 -18.39 -29.98 0.27
CA VAL A 1006 -17.38 -28.97 0.62
C VAL A 1006 -17.65 -27.65 -0.10
N CYS A 1007 -17.98 -27.69 -1.39
CA CYS A 1007 -18.37 -26.49 -2.15
C CYS A 1007 -19.64 -25.84 -1.57
N LEU A 1008 -20.63 -26.64 -1.15
CA LEU A 1008 -21.86 -26.17 -0.53
C LEU A 1008 -21.58 -25.46 0.79
N MET A 1009 -20.77 -26.08 1.66
CA MET A 1009 -20.36 -25.47 2.93
C MET A 1009 -19.61 -24.15 2.72
N GLN A 1010 -18.68 -24.10 1.77
CA GLN A 1010 -17.92 -22.89 1.46
C GLN A 1010 -18.83 -21.79 0.87
N THR A 1011 -19.76 -22.15 -0.01
CA THR A 1011 -20.71 -21.19 -0.59
C THR A 1011 -21.63 -20.61 0.48
N ASN A 1012 -22.11 -21.43 1.42
CA ASN A 1012 -22.87 -20.96 2.58
C ASN A 1012 -22.07 -19.94 3.41
N ILE A 1013 -20.78 -20.18 3.63
CA ILE A 1013 -19.91 -19.23 4.34
C ILE A 1013 -19.82 -17.90 3.58
N PHE A 1014 -19.70 -17.91 2.26
CA PHE A 1014 -19.70 -16.68 1.47
C PHE A 1014 -21.04 -15.96 1.51
N CYS A 1015 -22.17 -16.67 1.49
CA CYS A 1015 -23.50 -16.08 1.68
C CYS A 1015 -23.63 -15.42 3.07
N ASP A 1016 -23.19 -16.10 4.13
CA ASP A 1016 -23.19 -15.56 5.51
C ASP A 1016 -22.27 -14.34 5.66
N LEU A 1017 -21.09 -14.38 5.04
CA LEU A 1017 -20.16 -13.26 5.02
C LEU A 1017 -20.76 -12.08 4.27
N GLN A 1018 -21.41 -12.31 3.15
CA GLN A 1018 -22.09 -11.26 2.41
C GLN A 1018 -23.22 -10.63 3.23
N ALA A 1019 -23.99 -11.42 3.97
CA ALA A 1019 -25.03 -10.88 4.86
C ALA A 1019 -24.49 -10.02 6.00
N LYS A 1020 -23.21 -10.20 6.40
CA LYS A 1020 -22.56 -9.51 7.52
C LYS A 1020 -21.61 -8.39 7.11
N THR A 1021 -21.20 -8.32 5.84
CA THR A 1021 -20.13 -7.41 5.36
C THR A 1021 -20.64 -6.49 4.26
N ASN A 1022 -20.04 -5.30 4.15
CA ASN A 1022 -20.42 -4.35 3.10
C ASN A 1022 -19.90 -4.79 1.71
N GLU A 1023 -20.53 -4.34 0.62
CA GLU A 1023 -20.19 -4.72 -0.78
C GLU A 1023 -18.69 -4.63 -1.10
N GLN A 1024 -17.98 -3.62 -0.57
CA GLN A 1024 -16.54 -3.44 -0.81
C GLN A 1024 -15.66 -4.47 -0.08
N GLN A 1025 -16.04 -4.90 1.12
CA GLN A 1025 -15.31 -5.94 1.85
C GLN A 1025 -15.54 -7.31 1.21
N PHE A 1026 -16.77 -7.57 0.75
CA PHE A 1026 -17.09 -8.77 0.00
C PHE A 1026 -16.41 -8.81 -1.38
N ALA A 1027 -16.15 -7.65 -2.00
CA ALA A 1027 -15.47 -7.57 -3.29
C ALA A 1027 -14.09 -8.25 -3.30
N LEU A 1028 -13.39 -8.25 -2.17
CA LEU A 1028 -12.11 -8.95 -2.00
C LEU A 1028 -12.24 -10.48 -2.10
N GLN A 1029 -13.42 -11.03 -1.78
CA GLN A 1029 -13.69 -12.47 -1.79
C GLN A 1029 -14.27 -12.97 -3.12
N LEU A 1030 -14.67 -12.07 -4.02
CA LEU A 1030 -15.27 -12.42 -5.32
C LEU A 1030 -14.42 -13.39 -6.17
N PRO A 1031 -13.09 -13.26 -6.28
CA PRO A 1031 -12.28 -14.21 -7.05
C PRO A 1031 -12.35 -15.65 -6.51
N GLN A 1032 -12.57 -15.82 -5.21
CA GLN A 1032 -12.70 -17.14 -4.59
C GLN A 1032 -14.07 -17.75 -4.88
N VAL A 1033 -15.13 -16.92 -4.83
CA VAL A 1033 -16.49 -17.33 -5.20
C VAL A 1033 -16.55 -17.77 -6.66
N THR A 1034 -15.92 -17.03 -7.58
CA THR A 1034 -15.87 -17.43 -8.99
C THR A 1034 -15.11 -18.73 -9.18
N ARG A 1035 -13.98 -18.93 -8.48
CA ARG A 1035 -13.25 -20.21 -8.54
C ARG A 1035 -14.07 -21.39 -8.02
N LEU A 1036 -14.89 -21.19 -6.98
CA LEU A 1036 -15.82 -22.23 -6.51
C LEU A 1036 -16.93 -22.53 -7.53
N GLN A 1037 -17.44 -21.51 -8.23
CA GLN A 1037 -18.37 -21.72 -9.34
C GLN A 1037 -17.70 -22.52 -10.46
N ASP A 1038 -16.45 -22.21 -10.79
CA ASP A 1038 -15.66 -22.91 -11.80
C ASP A 1038 -15.42 -24.39 -11.42
N VAL A 1039 -15.20 -24.70 -10.13
CA VAL A 1039 -15.10 -26.09 -9.63
C VAL A 1039 -16.36 -26.88 -9.96
N VAL A 1040 -17.53 -26.33 -9.63
CA VAL A 1040 -18.82 -26.99 -9.90
C VAL A 1040 -19.09 -27.07 -11.41
N LEU A 1041 -18.74 -26.02 -12.15
CA LEU A 1041 -18.84 -25.96 -13.60
C LEU A 1041 -18.02 -27.07 -14.26
N ASN A 1042 -16.75 -27.27 -13.85
CA ASN A 1042 -15.88 -28.31 -14.41
C ASN A 1042 -16.47 -29.71 -14.22
N ILE A 1043 -17.03 -29.98 -13.04
CA ILE A 1043 -17.73 -31.25 -12.72
C ILE A 1043 -18.90 -31.49 -13.67
N ILE A 1044 -19.81 -30.51 -13.78
CA ILE A 1044 -21.01 -30.66 -14.60
C ILE A 1044 -20.67 -30.68 -16.09
N LYS A 1045 -19.72 -29.86 -16.53
CA LYS A 1045 -19.27 -29.82 -17.93
C LYS A 1045 -18.75 -31.19 -18.39
N TYR A 1046 -17.87 -31.82 -17.60
CA TYR A 1046 -17.35 -33.16 -17.91
C TYR A 1046 -18.48 -34.20 -18.02
N ILE A 1047 -19.44 -34.18 -17.10
CA ILE A 1047 -20.61 -35.08 -17.15
C ILE A 1047 -21.41 -34.89 -18.45
N VAL A 1048 -21.64 -33.64 -18.86
CA VAL A 1048 -22.40 -33.33 -20.08
C VAL A 1048 -21.65 -33.76 -21.34
N GLU A 1049 -20.34 -33.53 -21.38
CA GLU A 1049 -19.48 -33.97 -22.49
C GLU A 1049 -19.56 -35.50 -22.66
N GLU A 1050 -19.40 -36.27 -21.58
CA GLU A 1050 -19.53 -37.73 -21.61
C GLU A 1050 -20.92 -38.21 -22.05
N ILE A 1051 -21.99 -37.58 -21.55
CA ILE A 1051 -23.37 -37.93 -21.92
C ILE A 1051 -23.67 -37.63 -23.39
N GLN A 1052 -23.22 -36.49 -23.92
CA GLN A 1052 -23.54 -36.07 -25.29
C GLN A 1052 -22.68 -36.76 -26.34
N ILE A 1053 -21.41 -37.02 -26.05
CA ILE A 1053 -20.52 -37.77 -26.94
C ILE A 1053 -20.97 -39.25 -27.03
N ASN A 1054 -21.74 -39.74 -26.03
CA ASN A 1054 -22.31 -41.09 -25.99
C ASN A 1054 -21.22 -42.19 -26.09
N CYS A 1055 -19.97 -41.84 -25.80
CA CYS A 1055 -18.79 -42.70 -25.81
C CYS A 1055 -18.18 -42.68 -24.41
N PHE A 1056 -18.90 -43.20 -23.42
CA PHE A 1056 -18.35 -43.36 -22.08
C PHE A 1056 -17.01 -44.11 -22.17
N SER A 1057 -15.93 -43.53 -21.65
CA SER A 1057 -14.60 -44.12 -21.80
C SER A 1057 -14.47 -45.49 -21.08
N THR A 1058 -15.27 -45.73 -20.03
CA THR A 1058 -15.42 -47.03 -19.37
C THR A 1058 -16.84 -47.24 -18.80
N PRO A 1059 -17.32 -48.50 -18.63
CA PRO A 1059 -18.63 -48.78 -18.01
C PRO A 1059 -18.71 -48.33 -16.54
N ILE A 1060 -17.57 -48.24 -15.85
CA ILE A 1060 -17.46 -47.74 -14.48
C ILE A 1060 -17.80 -46.24 -14.44
N ILE A 1061 -17.33 -45.46 -15.41
CA ILE A 1061 -17.62 -44.02 -15.52
C ILE A 1061 -19.11 -43.81 -15.81
N GLU A 1062 -19.70 -44.57 -16.72
CA GLU A 1062 -21.14 -44.52 -16.99
C GLU A 1062 -21.98 -44.77 -15.73
N GLN A 1063 -21.62 -45.80 -14.95
CA GLN A 1063 -22.30 -46.12 -13.69
C GLN A 1063 -22.08 -45.03 -12.63
N ASN A 1064 -20.87 -44.49 -12.52
CA ASN A 1064 -20.54 -43.44 -11.56
C ASN A 1064 -21.25 -42.12 -11.88
N ILE A 1065 -21.33 -41.73 -13.15
CA ILE A 1065 -22.07 -40.54 -13.60
C ILE A 1065 -23.57 -40.70 -13.29
N ARG A 1066 -24.17 -41.85 -13.63
CA ARG A 1066 -25.59 -42.11 -13.35
C ARG A 1066 -25.90 -42.05 -11.86
N ASN A 1067 -25.08 -42.71 -11.04
CA ASN A 1067 -25.26 -42.71 -9.59
C ASN A 1067 -25.06 -41.32 -8.99
N PHE A 1068 -24.07 -40.56 -9.48
CA PHE A 1068 -23.83 -39.19 -9.06
C PHE A 1068 -25.02 -38.28 -9.33
N LEU A 1069 -25.60 -38.32 -10.54
CA LEU A 1069 -26.79 -37.53 -10.89
C LEU A 1069 -27.99 -37.86 -10.01
N MET A 1070 -28.14 -39.14 -9.60
CA MET A 1070 -29.20 -39.56 -8.68
C MET A 1070 -28.98 -39.07 -7.25
N SER A 1071 -27.74 -39.09 -6.74
CA SER A 1071 -27.43 -38.76 -5.33
C SER A 1071 -27.22 -37.27 -5.06
N SER A 1072 -26.73 -36.50 -6.05
CA SER A 1072 -26.27 -35.12 -5.85
C SER A 1072 -27.28 -34.05 -6.26
N ASN A 1073 -28.47 -34.44 -6.71
CA ASN A 1073 -29.45 -33.52 -7.29
C ASN A 1073 -29.83 -32.38 -6.33
N GLU A 1074 -30.10 -32.68 -5.05
CA GLU A 1074 -30.43 -31.68 -4.03
C GLU A 1074 -29.25 -30.73 -3.72
N ILE A 1075 -28.03 -31.25 -3.71
CA ILE A 1075 -26.81 -30.48 -3.46
C ILE A 1075 -26.54 -29.52 -4.62
N ILE A 1076 -26.72 -29.99 -5.86
CA ILE A 1076 -26.59 -29.16 -7.06
C ILE A 1076 -27.63 -28.03 -7.05
N GLN A 1077 -28.90 -28.35 -6.75
CA GLN A 1077 -29.97 -27.35 -6.67
C GLN A 1077 -29.69 -26.28 -5.60
N SER A 1078 -29.27 -26.69 -4.41
CA SER A 1078 -28.96 -25.75 -3.33
C SER A 1078 -27.73 -24.88 -3.65
N LEU A 1079 -26.69 -25.43 -4.27
CA LEU A 1079 -25.55 -24.66 -4.78
C LEU A 1079 -25.98 -23.61 -5.81
N LEU A 1080 -26.82 -23.98 -6.77
CA LEU A 1080 -27.32 -23.06 -7.79
C LEU A 1080 -28.13 -21.93 -7.17
N ASN A 1081 -29.05 -22.24 -6.26
CA ASN A 1081 -29.85 -21.25 -5.56
C ASN A 1081 -28.94 -20.24 -4.84
N MET A 1082 -27.93 -20.71 -4.11
CA MET A 1082 -26.98 -19.83 -3.44
C MET A 1082 -26.10 -19.01 -4.40
N PHE A 1083 -25.60 -19.59 -5.49
CA PHE A 1083 -24.84 -18.83 -6.49
C PHE A 1083 -25.70 -17.73 -7.12
N VAL A 1084 -26.97 -18.02 -7.41
CA VAL A 1084 -27.93 -17.02 -7.89
C VAL A 1084 -28.18 -15.96 -6.83
N ASP A 1085 -28.29 -16.32 -5.55
CA ASP A 1085 -28.43 -15.36 -4.44
C ASP A 1085 -27.24 -14.39 -4.37
N LEU A 1086 -26.01 -14.91 -4.47
CA LEU A 1086 -24.78 -14.12 -4.51
C LEU A 1086 -24.72 -13.21 -5.75
N ILE A 1087 -25.30 -13.64 -6.89
CA ILE A 1087 -25.39 -12.85 -8.12
C ILE A 1087 -26.44 -11.74 -7.99
N LEU A 1088 -27.63 -12.06 -7.48
CA LEU A 1088 -28.75 -11.12 -7.31
C LEU A 1088 -28.42 -10.00 -6.32
N THR A 1089 -27.57 -10.29 -5.35
CA THR A 1089 -27.08 -9.30 -4.38
C THR A 1089 -25.88 -8.51 -4.93
N ASN A 1090 -25.08 -9.07 -5.85
CA ASN A 1090 -23.91 -8.42 -6.47
C ASN A 1090 -24.06 -8.19 -7.99
N ILE A 1091 -25.25 -7.81 -8.48
CA ILE A 1091 -25.58 -7.76 -9.93
C ILE A 1091 -24.61 -6.85 -10.72
N LYS A 1092 -23.89 -5.92 -10.07
CA LYS A 1092 -22.90 -5.05 -10.69
C LYS A 1092 -21.63 -5.77 -11.16
N ASN A 1093 -21.34 -6.99 -10.68
CA ASN A 1093 -20.10 -7.71 -10.95
C ASN A 1093 -20.24 -8.74 -12.09
N PRO A 1094 -19.73 -8.46 -13.31
CA PRO A 1094 -19.91 -9.35 -14.45
C PRO A 1094 -19.20 -10.71 -14.28
N ARG A 1095 -18.16 -10.79 -13.43
CA ARG A 1095 -17.38 -12.01 -13.20
C ARG A 1095 -18.21 -13.15 -12.60
N LEU A 1096 -19.13 -12.86 -11.67
CA LEU A 1096 -20.01 -13.87 -11.05
C LEU A 1096 -21.05 -14.43 -12.03
N THR A 1097 -21.43 -13.64 -13.04
CA THR A 1097 -22.48 -14.05 -13.98
C THR A 1097 -21.97 -15.06 -15.00
N ASN A 1098 -20.69 -15.00 -15.39
CA ASN A 1098 -20.14 -15.82 -16.47
C ASN A 1098 -20.17 -17.32 -16.12
N SER A 1099 -19.49 -17.72 -15.05
CA SER A 1099 -19.37 -19.14 -14.69
C SER A 1099 -20.72 -19.76 -14.30
N ALA A 1100 -21.54 -19.02 -13.55
CA ALA A 1100 -22.89 -19.45 -13.22
C ALA A 1100 -23.79 -19.60 -14.46
N SER A 1101 -23.75 -18.66 -15.41
CA SER A 1101 -24.55 -18.76 -16.65
C SER A 1101 -24.16 -19.96 -17.51
N LYS A 1102 -22.86 -20.30 -17.57
CA LYS A 1102 -22.38 -21.51 -18.22
C LYS A 1102 -22.86 -22.77 -17.49
N LEU A 1103 -22.74 -22.79 -16.16
CA LEU A 1103 -23.21 -23.90 -15.32
C LEU A 1103 -24.70 -24.18 -15.57
N LEU A 1104 -25.52 -23.13 -15.67
CA LEU A 1104 -26.95 -23.25 -16.00
C LEU A 1104 -27.19 -23.84 -17.39
N PHE A 1105 -26.41 -23.44 -18.40
CA PHE A 1105 -26.50 -24.02 -19.73
C PHE A 1105 -26.16 -25.52 -19.71
N TYR A 1106 -25.08 -25.93 -19.03
CA TYR A 1106 -24.71 -27.34 -18.92
C TYR A 1106 -25.79 -28.15 -18.18
N LEU A 1107 -26.38 -27.62 -17.12
CA LEU A 1107 -27.49 -28.30 -16.42
C LEU A 1107 -28.77 -28.37 -17.26
N TYR A 1108 -29.06 -27.36 -18.07
CA TYR A 1108 -30.17 -27.39 -19.03
C TYR A 1108 -30.03 -28.54 -20.03
N LEU A 1109 -28.79 -28.84 -20.46
CA LEU A 1109 -28.53 -29.99 -21.32
C LEU A 1109 -28.86 -31.32 -20.62
N ILE A 1110 -28.66 -31.42 -19.29
CA ILE A 1110 -28.98 -32.60 -18.47
C ILE A 1110 -30.49 -32.72 -18.25
N ASP A 1111 -31.11 -31.75 -17.56
CA ASP A 1111 -32.53 -31.75 -17.21
C ASP A 1111 -33.09 -30.31 -17.18
N THR A 1112 -34.23 -30.09 -17.84
CA THR A 1112 -34.89 -28.77 -17.88
C THR A 1112 -35.41 -28.33 -16.52
N LYS A 1113 -35.67 -29.28 -15.61
CA LYS A 1113 -36.14 -29.01 -14.25
C LYS A 1113 -35.20 -28.12 -13.44
N TYR A 1114 -33.88 -28.18 -13.68
CA TYR A 1114 -32.93 -27.29 -12.98
C TYR A 1114 -33.23 -25.82 -13.26
N VAL A 1115 -33.45 -25.49 -14.54
CA VAL A 1115 -33.73 -24.12 -14.98
C VAL A 1115 -35.12 -23.68 -14.51
N GLU A 1116 -36.12 -24.57 -14.57
CA GLU A 1116 -37.48 -24.28 -14.09
C GLU A 1116 -37.52 -23.98 -12.57
N LEU A 1117 -36.87 -24.81 -11.75
CA LEU A 1117 -36.81 -24.62 -10.30
C LEU A 1117 -36.05 -23.34 -9.90
N LEU A 1118 -35.00 -23.00 -10.65
CA LEU A 1118 -34.29 -21.74 -10.45
C LEU A 1118 -35.13 -20.52 -10.83
N GLY A 1119 -35.89 -20.59 -11.92
CA GLY A 1119 -36.86 -19.57 -12.27
C GLY A 1119 -37.86 -19.32 -11.13
N GLN A 1120 -38.38 -20.39 -10.52
CA GLN A 1120 -39.25 -20.29 -9.35
C GLN A 1120 -38.56 -19.69 -8.13
N HIS A 1121 -37.29 -20.04 -7.86
CA HIS A 1121 -36.51 -19.47 -6.75
C HIS A 1121 -36.27 -17.96 -6.95
N ILE A 1122 -35.92 -17.54 -8.16
CA ILE A 1122 -35.74 -16.12 -8.52
C ILE A 1122 -37.05 -15.34 -8.34
N ILE A 1123 -38.17 -15.88 -8.82
CA ILE A 1123 -39.50 -15.26 -8.64
C ILE A 1123 -39.83 -15.12 -7.16
N THR A 1124 -39.61 -16.19 -6.37
CA THR A 1124 -39.89 -16.19 -4.92
C THR A 1124 -39.05 -15.17 -4.16
N LYS A 1125 -37.80 -14.94 -4.58
CA LYS A 1125 -36.90 -13.99 -3.93
C LYS A 1125 -37.10 -12.53 -4.32
N LEU A 1126 -37.51 -12.27 -5.55
CA LEU A 1126 -37.60 -10.90 -6.08
C LEU A 1126 -39.02 -10.34 -6.08
N CYS A 1127 -40.04 -11.17 -6.27
CA CYS A 1127 -41.41 -10.70 -6.48
C CYS A 1127 -42.22 -10.79 -5.19
N GLN A 1128 -42.86 -9.68 -4.79
CA GLN A 1128 -43.81 -9.66 -3.68
C GLN A 1128 -45.27 -9.80 -4.15
N SER A 1129 -45.52 -9.52 -5.44
CA SER A 1129 -46.84 -9.62 -6.07
C SER A 1129 -46.91 -10.67 -7.19
N ILE A 1130 -48.11 -11.20 -7.44
CA ILE A 1130 -48.38 -12.21 -8.48
C ILE A 1130 -48.13 -11.64 -9.89
N VAL A 1131 -48.35 -10.34 -10.10
CA VAL A 1131 -48.20 -9.66 -11.40
C VAL A 1131 -46.72 -9.48 -11.78
N GLU A 1132 -45.87 -9.12 -10.81
CA GLU A 1132 -44.41 -9.07 -11.01
C GLU A 1132 -43.84 -10.45 -11.31
N GLY A 1133 -44.33 -11.48 -10.60
CA GLY A 1133 -43.96 -12.87 -10.82
C GLY A 1133 -44.25 -13.33 -12.25
N GLN A 1134 -45.42 -12.96 -12.80
CA GLN A 1134 -45.78 -13.26 -14.20
C GLN A 1134 -44.90 -12.53 -15.22
N SER A 1135 -44.52 -11.28 -14.96
CA SER A 1135 -43.57 -10.53 -15.82
C SER A 1135 -42.18 -11.16 -15.83
N VAL A 1136 -41.63 -11.49 -14.66
CA VAL A 1136 -40.32 -12.15 -14.54
C VAL A 1136 -40.35 -13.53 -15.18
N GLN A 1137 -41.44 -14.28 -15.03
CA GLN A 1137 -41.63 -15.58 -15.67
C GLN A 1137 -41.64 -15.48 -17.21
N GLN A 1138 -42.31 -14.47 -17.78
CA GLN A 1138 -42.30 -14.22 -19.24
C GLN A 1138 -40.90 -13.87 -19.75
N GLN A 1139 -40.14 -13.07 -19.01
CA GLN A 1139 -38.74 -12.78 -19.34
C GLN A 1139 -37.85 -14.02 -19.23
N TYR A 1140 -38.12 -14.91 -18.27
CA TYR A 1140 -37.34 -16.13 -18.09
C TYR A 1140 -37.49 -17.11 -19.28
N PHE A 1141 -38.63 -17.10 -19.98
CA PHE A 1141 -38.78 -17.89 -21.21
C PHE A 1141 -37.89 -17.41 -22.36
N THR A 1142 -37.42 -16.16 -22.34
CA THR A 1142 -36.50 -15.63 -23.36
C THR A 1142 -35.10 -16.25 -23.26
N ILE A 1143 -34.76 -16.97 -22.17
CA ILE A 1143 -33.51 -17.73 -22.05
C ILE A 1143 -33.35 -18.72 -23.22
N TYR A 1144 -34.46 -19.35 -23.61
CA TYR A 1144 -34.47 -20.41 -24.61
C TYR A 1144 -34.48 -19.91 -26.06
N GLU A 1145 -34.60 -18.60 -26.29
CA GLU A 1145 -34.71 -18.04 -27.63
C GLU A 1145 -33.42 -18.29 -28.44
N GLY A 1146 -33.56 -19.08 -29.51
CA GLY A 1146 -32.47 -19.37 -30.44
C GLY A 1146 -31.36 -20.28 -29.89
N VAL A 1147 -31.61 -20.98 -28.78
CA VAL A 1147 -30.69 -21.96 -28.17
C VAL A 1147 -31.18 -23.39 -28.45
N GLU A 1148 -30.43 -24.16 -29.23
CA GLU A 1148 -30.68 -25.60 -29.37
C GLU A 1148 -30.11 -26.39 -28.19
N ARG A 1149 -30.74 -27.50 -27.81
CA ARG A 1149 -30.28 -28.40 -26.74
C ARG A 1149 -29.14 -29.31 -27.22
N LYS A 1150 -28.05 -28.71 -27.68
CA LYS A 1150 -26.82 -29.38 -28.14
C LYS A 1150 -25.60 -28.62 -27.61
N LEU A 1151 -24.54 -29.34 -27.27
CA LEU A 1151 -23.25 -28.78 -26.89
C LEU A 1151 -22.53 -28.17 -28.10
N GLU A 1152 -22.90 -26.94 -28.43
CA GLU A 1152 -22.22 -26.12 -29.44
C GLU A 1152 -21.84 -24.78 -28.82
N ALA A 1153 -20.64 -24.27 -29.17
CA ALA A 1153 -20.14 -23.00 -28.64
C ALA A 1153 -21.12 -21.83 -28.89
N ASN A 1154 -21.76 -21.80 -30.06
CA ASN A 1154 -22.77 -20.79 -30.41
C ASN A 1154 -24.01 -20.86 -29.49
N ASN A 1155 -24.44 -22.05 -29.07
CA ASN A 1155 -25.59 -22.22 -28.18
C ASN A 1155 -25.24 -21.80 -26.74
N GLU A 1156 -24.02 -22.14 -26.27
CA GLU A 1156 -23.50 -21.70 -24.97
C GLU A 1156 -23.43 -20.16 -24.92
N GLU A 1157 -22.83 -19.52 -25.91
CA GLU A 1157 -22.70 -18.05 -25.96
C GLU A 1157 -24.05 -17.33 -25.99
N LYS A 1158 -25.00 -17.84 -26.78
CA LYS A 1158 -26.37 -17.30 -26.84
C LYS A 1158 -27.08 -17.44 -25.49
N PHE A 1159 -27.04 -18.62 -24.88
CA PHE A 1159 -27.68 -18.85 -23.58
C PHE A 1159 -27.11 -17.92 -22.50
N VAL A 1160 -25.77 -17.79 -22.44
CA VAL A 1160 -25.07 -16.88 -21.52
C VAL A 1160 -25.51 -15.43 -21.76
N THR A 1161 -25.64 -15.02 -23.03
CA THR A 1161 -26.07 -13.67 -23.40
C THR A 1161 -27.52 -13.40 -23.00
N ASN A 1162 -28.43 -14.34 -23.27
CA ASN A 1162 -29.84 -14.25 -22.91
C ASN A 1162 -30.01 -14.16 -21.37
N PHE A 1163 -29.28 -14.98 -20.62
CA PHE A 1163 -29.30 -14.95 -19.15
C PHE A 1163 -28.81 -13.62 -18.58
N LYS A 1164 -27.73 -13.05 -19.15
CA LYS A 1164 -27.24 -11.71 -18.77
C LYS A 1164 -28.25 -10.60 -19.07
N ASN A 1165 -28.92 -10.68 -20.22
CA ASN A 1165 -29.95 -9.72 -20.60
C ASN A 1165 -31.12 -9.75 -19.61
N ILE A 1166 -31.53 -10.93 -19.15
CA ILE A 1166 -32.57 -11.09 -18.13
C ILE A 1166 -32.14 -10.50 -16.79
N LEU A 1167 -30.93 -10.82 -16.30
CA LEU A 1167 -30.42 -10.19 -15.09
C LEU A 1167 -30.34 -8.65 -15.22
N GLY A 1168 -30.00 -8.14 -16.41
CA GLY A 1168 -30.03 -6.72 -16.73
C GLY A 1168 -31.43 -6.10 -16.73
N ASN A 1169 -32.45 -6.84 -17.19
CA ASN A 1169 -33.85 -6.40 -17.20
C ASN A 1169 -34.47 -6.46 -15.80
N ILE A 1170 -34.23 -7.54 -15.06
CA ILE A 1170 -34.56 -7.68 -13.64
C ILE A 1170 -33.94 -6.51 -12.84
N LYS A 1171 -32.66 -6.18 -13.09
CA LYS A 1171 -32.01 -5.02 -12.48
C LYS A 1171 -32.72 -3.70 -12.76
N LYS A 1172 -33.27 -3.50 -13.96
CA LYS A 1172 -34.03 -2.29 -14.30
C LYS A 1172 -35.41 -2.25 -13.64
N GLN A 1173 -36.06 -3.41 -13.51
CA GLN A 1173 -37.40 -3.50 -12.91
C GLN A 1173 -37.40 -3.31 -11.39
N PHE A 1174 -36.42 -3.86 -10.67
CA PHE A 1174 -36.38 -3.83 -9.19
C PHE A 1174 -35.50 -2.71 -8.59
N ASN A 1175 -34.82 -1.88 -9.42
CA ASN A 1175 -34.17 -0.66 -8.94
C ASN A 1175 -35.08 0.59 -9.00
N ASN A 1176 -36.24 0.50 -9.66
CA ASN A 1176 -37.34 1.46 -9.50
C ASN A 1176 -38.08 1.20 -8.19
#